data_AF-E7QVN4-F1
#
_entry.id   AF-E7QVN4-F1
#
_cell.length_a   1.000
_cell.length_b   1.000
_cell.length_c   1.000
_cell.angle_alpha   90.00
_cell.angle_beta   90.00
_cell.angle_gamma   90.00
#
_symmetry.space_group_name_H-M   'P 1'
#
loop_
_entity.id
_entity.type
_entity.pdbx_description
1 polymer ?
#
loop_
_entity_poly.entity_id
_entity_poly.type
_entity_poly.pdbx_seq_one_letter_code
_entity_poly.pdbx_strand_id
1 'polypeptide(L)'
;MGYRRHLLRRWSRRDALAVLVVVVAVAFLTGTTLVVLAAGAQTTSMAKEYTTEGHATFYPTVSSARAAADGQAVVLPTATVEEADGTATRVVGVACPQATSFDRRSSVTIPCPPESGGATGDVGSETKRVVRGRDARLSLSVRPRHAPESVLPPRWYVTNESVVERLGTMGAFVVEPASAASSASVPPGGVPLRSALAFFLAGMRQVVTVLGLTAAGAGVLVGVTVYGVTRMHTYDRRRTIFVARATGDRPTRIRRLYALRSGALTAVGTALGYAVGVVVTRTAVNAAVYLHMPTSLSIRVSPRAVAILLPLYGVVVVVGAFAGYLAARACTRGPPVRSLSPRDGAGWSARLADSLSRGRSLSLLDWRILVPSVAPLAAFCLVVVVVASIAGVVTPMVRTGGTTVAQPGASHPIDSRVPESYATALRDHGTAASPEILAFAVRDGRPMLVRGANYGAFERVSNATLVRGRRPDDPGEAVIGADLARTLGVTANDSLTLGGSTVPGVTRVEIVGEYRAPGPFDDQLVVSLETARHLARVDRGMVQVIRTTGTVATDRDTAVVVGVSTPERVPRNATVPVRVQVENLGSSRVTRTLTVEIDGRTRATSVTLGPHEHRVVAVRVRATRLGRHRISVGGQTRSIRVVPRDAIELRGLPARAPPGSTPLVSVLGVGGAPISDATVSVGGRTVRTGSNGTARVRLGATGNATVRAAHGGRTARETVTVSRDAPRSLSARVRVRPSKPSLLTRPTGLLTLTNPWNATLSKTVTLVADGERTTRRVTLEPGARTTVSVGLGRQPPGSHAVRVTADGRELGTATYRVTGDDRIATALASSGASGETGIGRAISTAFGNLNLLVAVFVCLAGLMTVGSTTATVAYTVHSRRRVFGVHRATGASPLSLLRTVLVDAAVVGAVATVVALALALGVLALLANHDLLVLYGIRIPPVLNPRVIAGAVVGGVGVMCLSAVLAVAALTTAQPGALLSAVPRHARDPDSGGDADD
;
A
#
# COMPACT_ATOMS: atom_id res chain seq x y z
N MET A 1 34.75 3.73 59.22
CA MET A 1 33.65 3.85 58.23
C MET A 1 33.99 4.64 56.95
N GLY A 2 35.07 5.43 56.87
CA GLY A 2 35.35 6.34 55.74
C GLY A 2 35.64 5.71 54.37
N TYR A 3 36.31 4.54 54.29
CA TYR A 3 36.70 3.96 52.99
C TYR A 3 35.50 3.55 52.12
N ARG A 4 34.36 3.18 52.73
CA ARG A 4 33.12 2.80 52.02
C ARG A 4 32.51 3.98 51.29
N ARG A 5 32.37 5.13 51.95
CA ARG A 5 31.94 6.40 51.33
C ARG A 5 32.94 6.82 50.25
N HIS A 6 34.23 6.63 50.47
CA HIS A 6 35.27 6.94 49.47
C HIS A 6 35.22 6.05 48.22
N LEU A 7 34.92 4.76 48.37
CA LEU A 7 34.78 3.83 47.24
C LEU A 7 33.45 3.99 46.51
N LEU A 8 32.41 4.53 47.15
CA LEU A 8 31.10 4.76 46.53
C LEU A 8 30.97 6.13 45.85
N ARG A 9 31.39 7.23 46.52
CA ARG A 9 31.07 8.61 46.11
C ARG A 9 32.17 9.37 45.37
N ARG A 10 33.46 9.01 45.50
CA ARG A 10 34.52 9.68 44.71
C ARG A 10 34.55 9.12 43.29
N TRP A 11 33.83 9.79 42.40
CA TRP A 11 33.90 9.59 40.95
C TRP A 11 35.13 10.33 40.40
N SER A 12 35.91 9.63 39.60
CA SER A 12 37.07 10.17 38.91
C SER A 12 36.65 10.71 37.54
N ARG A 13 37.53 11.47 36.88
CA ARG A 13 37.35 11.85 35.46
C ARG A 13 37.14 10.63 34.55
N ARG A 14 37.58 9.44 34.96
CA ARG A 14 37.39 8.18 34.21
C ARG A 14 35.99 7.59 34.38
N ASP A 15 35.37 7.77 35.55
CA ASP A 15 33.97 7.38 35.76
C ASP A 15 33.03 8.29 34.93
N ALA A 16 33.40 9.56 34.73
CA ALA A 16 32.65 10.47 33.85
C ALA A 16 32.63 10.00 32.39
N LEU A 17 33.72 9.40 31.90
CA LEU A 17 33.76 8.80 30.55
C LEU A 17 32.82 7.59 30.44
N ALA A 18 32.80 6.70 31.45
CA ALA A 18 31.85 5.58 31.48
C ALA A 18 30.40 6.09 31.48
N VAL A 19 30.11 7.11 32.30
CA VAL A 19 28.79 7.76 32.32
C VAL A 19 28.46 8.34 30.94
N LEU A 20 29.39 9.03 30.28
CA LEU A 20 29.17 9.57 28.93
C LEU A 20 28.79 8.48 27.93
N VAL A 21 29.46 7.32 27.94
CA VAL A 21 29.09 6.21 27.04
C VAL A 21 27.68 5.70 27.33
N VAL A 22 27.32 5.55 28.61
CA VAL A 22 25.95 5.19 29.00
C VAL A 22 24.96 6.25 28.53
N VAL A 23 25.27 7.54 28.67
CA VAL A 23 24.44 8.65 28.20
C VAL A 23 24.14 8.53 26.72
N VAL A 24 25.15 8.35 25.87
CA VAL A 24 24.91 8.30 24.42
C VAL A 24 24.21 7.01 24.00
N ALA A 25 24.52 5.86 24.62
CA ALA A 25 23.81 4.61 24.34
C ALA A 25 22.33 4.68 24.74
N VAL A 26 22.02 5.24 25.90
CA VAL A 26 20.64 5.42 26.36
C VAL A 26 19.94 6.52 25.56
N ALA A 27 20.63 7.57 25.13
CA ALA A 27 20.08 8.61 24.26
C ALA A 27 19.67 8.04 22.89
N PHE A 28 20.52 7.22 22.25
CA PHE A 28 20.19 6.49 21.02
C PHE A 28 18.94 5.62 21.21
N LEU A 29 18.88 4.88 22.30
CA LEU A 29 17.80 3.96 22.60
C LEU A 29 16.47 4.69 22.86
N THR A 30 16.53 5.80 23.62
CA THR A 30 15.40 6.69 23.89
C THR A 30 14.89 7.31 22.60
N GLY A 31 15.78 7.91 21.80
CA GLY A 31 15.42 8.57 20.55
C GLY A 31 14.82 7.59 19.55
N THR A 32 15.42 6.40 19.40
CA THR A 32 14.89 5.34 18.54
C THR A 32 13.49 4.92 18.97
N THR A 33 13.28 4.67 20.27
CA THR A 33 11.97 4.30 20.81
C THR A 33 10.91 5.36 20.54
N LEU A 34 11.22 6.65 20.76
CA LEU A 34 10.27 7.74 20.57
C LEU A 34 9.89 7.93 19.09
N VAL A 35 10.86 7.88 18.18
CA VAL A 35 10.63 8.01 16.73
C VAL A 35 9.74 6.87 16.23
N VAL A 36 10.08 5.63 16.61
CA VAL A 36 9.35 4.43 16.20
C VAL A 36 7.92 4.43 16.74
N LEU A 37 7.72 4.79 18.02
CA LEU A 37 6.38 4.88 18.60
C LEU A 37 5.55 6.02 18.03
N ALA A 38 6.16 7.15 17.66
CA ALA A 38 5.45 8.24 16.99
C ALA A 38 4.93 7.80 15.61
N ALA A 39 5.79 7.15 14.81
CA ALA A 39 5.39 6.58 13.51
C ALA A 39 4.29 5.51 13.65
N GLY A 40 4.41 4.64 14.66
CA GLY A 40 3.41 3.62 14.98
C GLY A 40 2.07 4.17 15.46
N ALA A 41 2.09 5.23 16.26
CA ALA A 41 0.89 5.87 16.77
C ALA A 41 0.08 6.54 15.64
N GLN A 42 0.77 7.14 14.67
CA GLN A 42 0.14 7.75 13.50
C GLN A 42 -0.63 6.71 12.68
N THR A 43 0.02 5.60 12.32
CA THR A 43 -0.62 4.52 11.54
C THR A 43 -1.77 3.85 12.31
N THR A 44 -1.61 3.63 13.61
CA THR A 44 -2.69 3.08 14.46
C THR A 44 -3.87 4.05 14.56
N SER A 45 -3.63 5.36 14.60
CA SER A 45 -4.70 6.36 14.66
C SER A 45 -5.53 6.36 13.38
N MET A 46 -4.89 6.24 12.22
CA MET A 46 -5.59 6.13 10.94
C MET A 46 -6.44 4.86 10.86
N ALA A 47 -5.97 3.76 11.45
CA ALA A 47 -6.68 2.49 11.43
C ALA A 47 -7.76 2.35 12.52
N LYS A 48 -7.89 3.34 13.43
CA LYS A 48 -8.79 3.24 14.59
C LYS A 48 -10.27 3.13 14.18
N GLU A 49 -10.63 3.59 12.99
CA GLU A 49 -11.98 3.41 12.44
C GLU A 49 -12.30 1.96 12.04
N TYR A 50 -11.30 1.08 11.99
CA TYR A 50 -11.44 -0.33 11.61
C TYR A 50 -11.26 -1.28 12.81
N THR A 51 -11.93 -1.00 13.94
CA THR A 51 -11.94 -1.91 15.10
C THR A 51 -12.45 -3.29 14.75
N THR A 52 -11.98 -4.32 15.47
CA THR A 52 -12.47 -5.68 15.27
C THR A 52 -13.77 -5.89 16.03
N GLU A 53 -14.77 -6.46 15.36
CA GLU A 53 -16.11 -6.70 15.90
C GLU A 53 -16.32 -8.19 16.27
N GLY A 54 -15.34 -9.02 15.93
CA GLY A 54 -15.30 -10.45 16.24
C GLY A 54 -14.09 -11.12 15.60
N HIS A 55 -13.97 -12.42 15.79
CA HIS A 55 -12.96 -13.23 15.13
C HIS A 55 -13.54 -14.57 14.70
N ALA A 56 -12.89 -15.21 13.74
CA ALA A 56 -13.29 -16.49 13.21
C ALA A 56 -12.13 -17.49 13.27
N THR A 57 -12.43 -18.71 13.69
CA THR A 57 -11.48 -19.82 13.73
C THR A 57 -12.06 -20.99 12.94
N PHE A 58 -11.24 -21.61 12.09
CA PHE A 58 -11.67 -22.79 11.32
C PHE A 58 -11.21 -24.07 12.01
N TYR A 59 -12.12 -25.01 12.16
CA TYR A 59 -11.86 -26.32 12.73
C TYR A 59 -12.08 -27.42 11.69
N PRO A 60 -11.22 -28.46 11.63
CA PRO A 60 -11.35 -29.56 10.67
C PRO A 60 -12.62 -30.40 10.84
N THR A 61 -13.23 -30.40 12.04
CA THR A 61 -14.46 -31.17 12.32
C THR A 61 -15.49 -30.32 13.05
N VAL A 62 -16.77 -30.59 12.79
CA VAL A 62 -17.88 -29.88 13.45
C VAL A 62 -17.90 -30.15 14.95
N SER A 63 -17.52 -31.35 15.40
CA SER A 63 -17.41 -31.70 16.82
C SER A 63 -16.36 -30.86 17.54
N SER A 64 -15.15 -30.72 16.96
CA SER A 64 -14.12 -29.84 17.53
C SER A 64 -14.54 -28.36 17.54
N ALA A 65 -15.28 -27.92 16.53
CA ALA A 65 -15.81 -26.56 16.49
C ALA A 65 -16.83 -26.31 17.61
N ARG A 66 -17.77 -27.23 17.81
CA ARG A 66 -18.78 -27.15 18.88
C ARG A 66 -18.14 -27.25 20.27
N ALA A 67 -17.08 -28.03 20.43
CA ALA A 67 -16.35 -28.13 21.70
C ALA A 67 -15.58 -26.85 22.06
N ALA A 68 -15.09 -26.12 21.05
CA ALA A 68 -14.36 -24.87 21.23
C ALA A 68 -15.27 -23.63 21.26
N ALA A 69 -16.52 -23.75 20.80
CA ALA A 69 -17.47 -22.66 20.74
C ALA A 69 -18.04 -22.33 22.13
N ASP A 70 -17.81 -21.10 22.57
CA ASP A 70 -18.51 -20.55 23.74
C ASP A 70 -20.01 -20.39 23.47
N GLY A 71 -20.84 -20.27 24.52
CA GLY A 71 -22.30 -20.10 24.38
C GLY A 71 -22.73 -18.83 23.62
N GLN A 72 -21.80 -17.95 23.27
CA GLN A 72 -22.03 -16.75 22.47
C GLN A 72 -21.58 -16.86 21.01
N ALA A 73 -20.80 -17.90 20.67
CA ALA A 73 -20.26 -18.13 19.35
C ALA A 73 -21.31 -18.70 18.40
N VAL A 74 -21.09 -18.50 17.09
CA VAL A 74 -21.88 -19.14 16.02
C VAL A 74 -21.01 -20.18 15.34
N VAL A 75 -21.48 -21.41 15.30
CA VAL A 75 -20.82 -22.49 14.57
C VAL A 75 -21.42 -22.57 13.17
N LEU A 76 -20.56 -22.56 12.15
CA LEU A 76 -20.94 -22.56 10.75
C LEU A 76 -20.34 -23.79 10.06
N PRO A 77 -21.04 -24.93 10.03
CA PRO A 77 -20.61 -26.11 9.30
C PRO A 77 -20.39 -25.80 7.82
N THR A 78 -19.38 -26.42 7.22
CA THR A 78 -19.03 -26.19 5.81
C THR A 78 -18.91 -27.50 5.05
N ALA A 79 -19.30 -27.45 3.77
CA ALA A 79 -19.05 -28.49 2.78
C ALA A 79 -18.56 -27.82 1.48
N THR A 80 -17.89 -28.59 0.64
CA THR A 80 -17.56 -28.18 -0.73
C THR A 80 -18.44 -28.97 -1.68
N VAL A 81 -19.01 -28.30 -2.68
CA VAL A 81 -19.84 -28.93 -3.71
C VAL A 81 -19.32 -28.59 -5.08
N GLU A 82 -19.46 -29.52 -6.00
CA GLU A 82 -19.21 -29.33 -7.42
C GLU A 82 -20.53 -29.01 -8.13
N GLU A 83 -20.51 -27.97 -8.96
CA GLU A 83 -21.62 -27.59 -9.83
C GLU A 83 -21.56 -28.30 -11.19
N ALA A 84 -22.61 -28.17 -12.00
CA ALA A 84 -22.72 -28.86 -13.28
C ALA A 84 -21.67 -28.40 -14.32
N ASP A 85 -21.07 -27.23 -14.13
CA ASP A 85 -19.98 -26.69 -14.94
C ASP A 85 -18.59 -27.11 -14.45
N GLY A 86 -18.52 -27.96 -13.41
CA GLY A 86 -17.28 -28.43 -12.80
C GLY A 86 -16.66 -27.46 -11.79
N THR A 87 -17.34 -26.35 -11.47
CA THR A 87 -16.84 -25.38 -10.48
C THR A 87 -17.07 -25.86 -9.05
N ALA A 88 -16.05 -25.73 -8.19
CA ALA A 88 -16.13 -26.10 -6.79
C ALA A 88 -16.50 -24.87 -5.93
N THR A 89 -17.63 -24.94 -5.24
CA THR A 89 -18.15 -23.84 -4.41
C THR A 89 -18.38 -24.30 -2.97
N ARG A 90 -18.17 -23.40 -2.01
CA ARG A 90 -18.40 -23.69 -0.60
C ARG A 90 -19.86 -23.47 -0.21
N VAL A 91 -20.40 -24.40 0.56
CA VAL A 91 -21.73 -24.36 1.18
C VAL A 91 -21.54 -24.21 2.67
N VAL A 92 -22.26 -23.27 3.27
CA VAL A 92 -22.22 -22.96 4.70
C VAL A 92 -23.60 -23.16 5.31
N GLY A 93 -23.63 -23.92 6.39
CA GLY A 93 -24.80 -24.15 7.22
C GLY A 93 -24.89 -23.03 8.26
N VAL A 94 -26.05 -22.39 8.35
CA VAL A 94 -26.28 -21.32 9.32
C VAL A 94 -27.54 -21.61 10.11
N ALA A 95 -27.43 -21.69 11.44
CA ALA A 95 -28.56 -21.66 12.34
C ALA A 95 -29.07 -20.23 12.55
N CYS A 96 -30.19 -19.85 11.90
CA CYS A 96 -30.77 -18.51 11.98
C CYS A 96 -30.96 -17.96 13.40
N PRO A 97 -31.42 -18.73 14.41
CA PRO A 97 -31.55 -18.22 15.77
C PRO A 97 -30.22 -17.76 16.37
N GLN A 98 -29.13 -18.50 16.11
CA GLN A 98 -27.78 -18.16 16.57
C GLN A 98 -27.21 -16.97 15.81
N ALA A 99 -27.37 -16.94 14.48
CA ALA A 99 -26.97 -15.81 13.64
C ALA A 99 -27.67 -14.51 14.06
N THR A 100 -28.99 -14.54 14.26
CA THR A 100 -29.76 -13.35 14.70
C THR A 100 -29.39 -12.90 16.12
N SER A 101 -28.99 -13.83 17.00
CA SER A 101 -28.46 -13.49 18.33
C SER A 101 -27.08 -12.82 18.24
N PHE A 102 -26.24 -13.27 17.31
CA PHE A 102 -24.93 -12.66 17.05
C PHE A 102 -25.06 -11.27 16.43
N ASP A 103 -25.92 -11.12 15.42
CA ASP A 103 -26.21 -9.85 14.73
C ASP A 103 -26.80 -8.79 15.67
N ARG A 104 -27.51 -9.18 16.73
CA ARG A 104 -28.00 -8.25 17.76
C ARG A 104 -26.91 -7.75 18.72
N ARG A 105 -25.81 -8.51 18.84
CA ARG A 105 -24.71 -8.23 19.78
C ARG A 105 -23.48 -7.63 19.09
N SER A 106 -23.46 -7.63 17.77
CA SER A 106 -22.36 -7.11 16.95
C SER A 106 -22.92 -6.28 15.79
N SER A 107 -22.12 -5.41 15.19
CA SER A 107 -22.47 -4.69 13.95
C SER A 107 -22.27 -5.54 12.69
N VAL A 108 -22.12 -6.85 12.85
CA VAL A 108 -21.73 -7.80 11.82
C VAL A 108 -22.93 -8.69 11.47
N THR A 109 -23.22 -8.84 10.18
CA THR A 109 -24.37 -9.64 9.70
C THR A 109 -23.96 -11.02 9.19
N ILE A 110 -24.49 -12.07 9.82
CA ILE A 110 -24.46 -13.45 9.31
C ILE A 110 -25.79 -13.74 8.59
N PRO A 111 -25.77 -14.00 7.27
CA PRO A 111 -26.99 -14.11 6.48
C PRO A 111 -27.78 -15.36 6.86
N CYS A 112 -29.08 -15.18 7.05
CA CYS A 112 -30.02 -16.28 7.28
C CYS A 112 -30.31 -17.05 5.97
N PRO A 113 -30.34 -18.39 5.98
CA PRO A 113 -30.77 -19.19 4.84
C PRO A 113 -32.28 -19.03 4.60
N PRO A 114 -32.75 -19.28 3.35
CA PRO A 114 -34.18 -19.40 3.08
C PRO A 114 -34.77 -20.66 3.75
N GLU A 115 -36.09 -20.67 3.97
CA GLU A 115 -36.80 -21.79 4.60
C GLU A 115 -36.55 -23.14 3.91
N SER A 116 -36.38 -23.13 2.59
CA SER A 116 -35.97 -24.30 1.80
C SER A 116 -34.92 -23.95 0.75
N GLY A 117 -33.98 -24.86 0.52
CA GLY A 117 -32.90 -24.70 -0.46
C GLY A 117 -31.71 -23.89 0.08
N GLY A 118 -31.27 -22.87 -0.66
CA GLY A 118 -30.13 -22.03 -0.28
C GLY A 118 -30.14 -20.67 -0.97
N ALA A 119 -29.24 -19.78 -0.56
CA ALA A 119 -29.07 -18.48 -1.17
C ALA A 119 -27.61 -18.22 -1.57
N THR A 120 -27.39 -17.57 -2.71
CA THR A 120 -26.06 -17.16 -3.20
C THR A 120 -26.14 -15.81 -3.94
N GLY A 121 -25.03 -15.09 -3.98
CA GLY A 121 -24.90 -13.82 -4.69
C GLY A 121 -24.76 -13.95 -6.22
N ASP A 122 -24.52 -15.16 -6.72
CA ASP A 122 -24.25 -15.41 -8.15
C ASP A 122 -25.51 -15.61 -9.00
N VAL A 123 -26.68 -15.58 -8.36
CA VAL A 123 -27.97 -15.83 -9.00
C VAL A 123 -28.82 -14.56 -8.94
N GLY A 124 -29.36 -14.14 -10.09
CA GLY A 124 -30.20 -12.93 -10.21
C GLY A 124 -31.70 -13.17 -9.98
N SER A 125 -32.17 -14.41 -10.06
CA SER A 125 -33.55 -14.82 -9.81
C SER A 125 -33.60 -16.26 -9.31
N GLU A 126 -34.63 -16.66 -8.56
CA GLU A 126 -34.73 -18.03 -8.04
C GLU A 126 -34.57 -19.09 -9.14
N THR A 127 -33.67 -20.06 -8.93
CA THR A 127 -33.35 -21.12 -9.89
C THR A 127 -33.07 -22.44 -9.17
N LYS A 128 -33.35 -23.58 -9.82
CA LYS A 128 -32.94 -24.90 -9.31
C LYS A 128 -31.52 -25.23 -9.78
N ARG A 129 -30.62 -25.57 -8.85
CA ARG A 129 -29.27 -26.05 -9.16
C ARG A 129 -29.05 -27.43 -8.58
N VAL A 130 -28.40 -28.30 -9.36
CA VAL A 130 -27.94 -29.60 -8.88
C VAL A 130 -26.50 -29.45 -8.43
N VAL A 131 -26.26 -29.75 -7.16
CA VAL A 131 -24.93 -29.69 -6.55
C VAL A 131 -24.51 -31.08 -6.10
N ARG A 132 -23.23 -31.41 -6.28
CA ARG A 132 -22.65 -32.68 -5.87
C ARG A 132 -21.69 -32.46 -4.69
N GLY A 133 -22.08 -32.92 -3.51
CA GLY A 133 -21.20 -33.00 -2.35
C GLY A 133 -20.43 -34.32 -2.32
N ARG A 134 -19.64 -34.52 -1.26
CA ARG A 134 -18.90 -35.77 -1.01
C ARG A 134 -19.85 -36.94 -0.78
N ASP A 135 -20.90 -36.72 0.00
CA ASP A 135 -21.75 -37.79 0.52
C ASP A 135 -23.08 -37.91 -0.23
N ALA A 136 -23.54 -36.84 -0.91
CA ALA A 136 -24.79 -36.85 -1.68
C ALA A 136 -24.82 -35.84 -2.83
N ARG A 137 -25.71 -36.09 -3.80
CA ARG A 137 -26.09 -35.15 -4.86
C ARG A 137 -27.48 -34.60 -4.58
N LEU A 138 -27.62 -33.27 -4.52
CA LEU A 138 -28.87 -32.60 -4.15
C LEU A 138 -29.32 -31.60 -5.22
N SER A 139 -30.63 -31.46 -5.39
CA SER A 139 -31.23 -30.36 -6.16
C SER A 139 -31.73 -29.29 -5.20
N LEU A 140 -31.09 -28.11 -5.22
CA LEU A 140 -31.40 -26.98 -4.34
C LEU A 140 -32.21 -25.92 -5.10
N SER A 141 -33.25 -25.36 -4.46
CA SER A 141 -33.82 -24.08 -4.90
C SER A 141 -32.90 -22.96 -4.41
N VAL A 142 -32.30 -22.22 -5.31
CA VAL A 142 -31.29 -21.20 -5.02
C VAL A 142 -31.87 -19.83 -5.26
N ARG A 143 -31.92 -19.01 -4.21
CA ARG A 143 -32.41 -17.63 -4.25
C ARG A 143 -31.26 -16.61 -4.32
N PRO A 144 -31.49 -15.44 -4.94
CA PRO A 144 -30.54 -14.33 -4.88
C PRO A 144 -30.29 -13.87 -3.44
N ARG A 145 -29.02 -13.70 -3.06
CA ARG A 145 -28.63 -13.08 -1.79
C ARG A 145 -28.29 -11.61 -2.00
N HIS A 146 -29.17 -10.72 -1.54
CA HIS A 146 -28.95 -9.27 -1.54
C HIS A 146 -28.49 -8.79 -0.16
N ALA A 147 -27.34 -9.26 0.30
CA ALA A 147 -26.73 -8.81 1.55
C ALA A 147 -25.40 -8.11 1.24
N PRO A 148 -25.39 -6.78 1.06
CA PRO A 148 -24.19 -6.05 0.62
C PRO A 148 -23.06 -6.02 1.66
N GLU A 149 -23.34 -6.27 2.95
CA GLU A 149 -22.36 -6.26 4.05
C GLU A 149 -22.39 -7.58 4.84
N SER A 150 -22.23 -8.71 4.15
CA SER A 150 -22.21 -10.05 4.76
C SER A 150 -20.79 -10.50 5.09
N VAL A 151 -20.61 -11.18 6.23
CA VAL A 151 -19.34 -11.85 6.60
C VAL A 151 -18.93 -12.93 5.60
N LEU A 152 -19.90 -13.57 4.95
CA LEU A 152 -19.68 -14.70 4.07
C LEU A 152 -19.55 -14.25 2.60
N PRO A 153 -18.56 -14.74 1.84
CA PRO A 153 -18.33 -14.38 0.45
C PRO A 153 -19.59 -14.53 -0.40
N PRO A 154 -19.92 -13.60 -1.32
CA PRO A 154 -21.15 -13.63 -2.11
C PRO A 154 -21.43 -14.98 -2.80
N ARG A 155 -20.39 -15.60 -3.37
CA ARG A 155 -20.46 -16.89 -4.08
C ARG A 155 -20.78 -18.11 -3.20
N TRP A 156 -20.54 -18.03 -1.89
CA TRP A 156 -20.85 -19.16 -1.01
C TRP A 156 -22.36 -19.36 -0.89
N TYR A 157 -22.78 -20.62 -0.95
CA TYR A 157 -24.16 -20.98 -0.66
C TYR A 157 -24.40 -20.90 0.84
N VAL A 158 -25.46 -20.20 1.22
CA VAL A 158 -25.97 -20.14 2.58
C VAL A 158 -27.21 -21.02 2.67
N THR A 159 -27.17 -22.04 3.52
CA THR A 159 -28.25 -23.02 3.68
C THR A 159 -28.41 -23.43 5.15
N ASN A 160 -29.36 -24.31 5.44
CA ASN A 160 -29.55 -24.91 6.77
C ASN A 160 -28.47 -25.95 7.05
N GLU A 161 -28.11 -26.14 8.32
CA GLU A 161 -27.06 -27.09 8.74
C GLU A 161 -27.31 -28.52 8.22
N SER A 162 -28.56 -28.98 8.22
CA SER A 162 -28.94 -30.31 7.73
C SER A 162 -28.66 -30.54 6.24
N VAL A 163 -28.59 -29.47 5.44
CA VAL A 163 -28.21 -29.57 4.02
C VAL A 163 -26.72 -29.83 3.90
N VAL A 164 -25.90 -29.14 4.70
CA VAL A 164 -24.45 -29.33 4.74
C VAL A 164 -24.07 -30.72 5.27
N GLU A 165 -24.79 -31.20 6.29
CA GLU A 165 -24.60 -32.56 6.80
C GLU A 165 -24.84 -33.62 5.73
N ARG A 166 -25.91 -33.48 4.92
CA ARG A 166 -26.20 -34.40 3.80
C ARG A 166 -25.19 -34.32 2.66
N LEU A 167 -24.63 -33.14 2.39
CA LEU A 167 -23.60 -32.95 1.35
C LEU A 167 -22.24 -33.50 1.78
N GLY A 168 -22.03 -33.66 3.08
CA GLY A 168 -20.80 -34.16 3.68
C GLY A 168 -19.94 -33.05 4.25
N THR A 169 -19.91 -32.97 5.58
CA THR A 169 -19.16 -31.93 6.29
C THR A 169 -17.65 -32.08 6.11
N MET A 170 -16.97 -30.96 5.89
CA MET A 170 -15.51 -30.86 5.75
C MET A 170 -14.83 -30.05 6.87
N GLY A 171 -15.63 -29.46 7.76
CA GLY A 171 -15.18 -28.63 8.86
C GLY A 171 -16.20 -27.58 9.23
N ALA A 172 -15.86 -26.68 10.14
CA ALA A 172 -16.73 -25.58 10.54
C ALA A 172 -15.95 -24.33 10.93
N PHE A 173 -16.53 -23.16 10.70
CA PHE A 173 -16.07 -21.92 11.33
C PHE A 173 -16.75 -21.73 12.68
N VAL A 174 -16.00 -21.29 13.67
CA VAL A 174 -16.52 -20.73 14.91
C VAL A 174 -16.33 -19.22 14.82
N VAL A 175 -17.42 -18.47 14.90
CA VAL A 175 -17.43 -17.01 14.83
C VAL A 175 -17.82 -16.44 16.19
N GLU A 176 -16.91 -15.69 16.79
CA GLU A 176 -17.04 -15.16 18.15
C GLU A 176 -17.11 -13.63 18.14
N PRO A 177 -18.04 -13.03 18.91
CA PRO A 177 -18.14 -11.58 18.99
C PRO A 177 -16.96 -11.01 19.78
N ALA A 178 -16.52 -9.81 19.42
CA ALA A 178 -15.49 -9.13 20.20
C ALA A 178 -16.08 -8.63 21.53
N SER A 179 -15.44 -8.95 22.64
CA SER A 179 -15.67 -8.24 23.91
C SER A 179 -15.12 -6.80 23.83
N ALA A 180 -15.66 -5.88 24.63
CA ALA A 180 -15.24 -4.47 24.64
C ALA A 180 -13.73 -4.27 24.93
N ALA A 181 -13.11 -5.18 25.67
CA ALA A 181 -11.66 -5.17 25.91
C ALA A 181 -10.85 -5.76 24.73
N SER A 182 -11.42 -6.71 23.99
CA SER A 182 -10.76 -7.40 22.88
C SER A 182 -10.82 -6.67 21.53
N SER A 183 -11.83 -5.82 21.32
CA SER A 183 -12.06 -5.05 20.09
C SER A 183 -10.92 -4.08 19.69
N ALA A 184 -10.09 -3.71 20.67
CA ALA A 184 -8.90 -2.88 20.49
C ALA A 184 -7.57 -3.66 20.59
N SER A 185 -7.62 -4.99 20.53
CA SER A 185 -6.47 -5.88 20.68
C SER A 185 -6.36 -6.88 19.54
N VAL A 186 -5.20 -7.51 19.42
CA VAL A 186 -4.96 -8.57 18.43
C VAL A 186 -5.40 -9.91 19.05
N PRO A 187 -6.36 -10.63 18.46
CA PRO A 187 -6.77 -11.95 18.93
C PRO A 187 -5.57 -12.92 18.99
N PRO A 188 -5.47 -13.75 20.05
CA PRO A 188 -4.36 -14.70 20.19
C PRO A 188 -4.43 -15.86 19.19
N GLY A 189 -5.62 -16.18 18.67
CA GLY A 189 -5.84 -17.24 17.67
C GLY A 189 -6.94 -16.86 16.67
N GLY A 190 -6.91 -17.50 15.51
CA GLY A 190 -7.87 -17.29 14.43
C GLY A 190 -7.60 -16.02 13.62
N VAL A 191 -8.64 -15.55 12.92
CA VAL A 191 -8.59 -14.33 12.10
C VAL A 191 -9.59 -13.29 12.62
N PRO A 192 -9.20 -12.01 12.81
CA PRO A 192 -10.17 -10.95 13.07
C PRO A 192 -11.13 -10.82 11.89
N LEU A 193 -12.43 -10.65 12.15
CA LEU A 193 -13.41 -10.39 11.09
C LEU A 193 -13.10 -9.08 10.36
N ARG A 194 -12.48 -8.12 11.06
CA ARG A 194 -11.93 -6.88 10.50
C ARG A 194 -10.51 -6.67 11.02
N SER A 195 -9.54 -6.79 10.13
CA SER A 195 -8.13 -7.00 10.46
C SER A 195 -7.27 -5.76 10.33
N ALA A 196 -7.75 -4.66 9.71
CA ALA A 196 -6.90 -3.49 9.47
C ALA A 196 -6.26 -2.92 10.75
N LEU A 197 -7.03 -2.65 11.82
CA LEU A 197 -6.45 -2.21 13.09
C LEU A 197 -5.54 -3.27 13.73
N ALA A 198 -5.99 -4.53 13.74
CA ALA A 198 -5.23 -5.63 14.32
C ALA A 198 -3.88 -5.83 13.61
N PHE A 199 -3.82 -5.63 12.30
CA PHE A 199 -2.59 -5.67 11.50
C PHE A 199 -1.59 -4.62 11.97
N PHE A 200 -2.03 -3.37 12.17
CA PHE A 200 -1.13 -2.32 12.66
C PHE A 200 -0.68 -2.56 14.10
N LEU A 201 -1.57 -3.04 14.97
CA LEU A 201 -1.22 -3.40 16.34
C LEU A 201 -0.24 -4.58 16.40
N ALA A 202 -0.45 -5.62 15.58
CA ALA A 202 0.44 -6.78 15.50
C ALA A 202 1.80 -6.41 14.90
N GLY A 203 1.82 -5.58 13.84
CA GLY A 203 3.05 -5.03 13.28
C GLY A 203 3.81 -4.19 14.30
N MET A 204 3.11 -3.38 15.11
CA MET A 204 3.76 -2.64 16.20
C MET A 204 4.34 -3.54 17.29
N ARG A 205 3.74 -4.71 17.57
CA ARG A 205 4.36 -5.70 18.47
C ARG A 205 5.67 -6.22 17.88
N GLN A 206 5.70 -6.55 16.58
CA GLN A 206 6.93 -6.97 15.90
C GLN A 206 8.02 -5.89 15.97
N VAL A 207 7.66 -4.62 15.74
CA VAL A 207 8.56 -3.48 15.88
C VAL A 207 9.11 -3.35 17.31
N VAL A 208 8.27 -3.52 18.33
CA VAL A 208 8.70 -3.50 19.75
C VAL A 208 9.63 -4.66 20.07
N THR A 209 9.40 -5.85 19.51
CA THR A 209 10.32 -7.00 19.65
C THR A 209 11.70 -6.68 19.09
N VAL A 210 11.78 -6.12 17.88
CA VAL A 210 13.04 -5.70 17.25
C VAL A 210 13.74 -4.61 18.07
N LEU A 211 12.98 -3.65 18.61
CA LEU A 211 13.51 -2.62 19.50
C LEU A 211 14.04 -3.21 20.82
N GLY A 212 13.35 -4.20 21.40
CA GLY A 212 13.78 -4.92 22.58
C GLY A 212 15.09 -5.69 22.35
N LEU A 213 15.24 -6.33 21.19
CA LEU A 213 16.50 -6.99 20.78
C LEU A 213 17.63 -5.96 20.60
N THR A 214 17.33 -4.82 19.99
CA THR A 214 18.27 -3.69 19.86
C THR A 214 18.72 -3.18 21.23
N ALA A 215 17.79 -3.08 22.17
CA ALA A 215 18.05 -2.66 23.54
C ALA A 215 18.91 -3.67 24.31
N ALA A 216 18.66 -4.97 24.14
CA ALA A 216 19.50 -6.01 24.70
C ALA A 216 20.93 -5.90 24.16
N GLY A 217 21.10 -5.67 22.85
CA GLY A 217 22.40 -5.39 22.23
C GLY A 217 23.09 -4.14 22.79
N ALA A 218 22.36 -3.03 22.94
CA ALA A 218 22.86 -1.81 23.56
C ALA A 218 23.25 -2.03 25.04
N GLY A 219 22.46 -2.81 25.78
CA GLY A 219 22.75 -3.21 27.16
C GLY A 219 24.03 -4.03 27.26
N VAL A 220 24.26 -4.98 26.34
CA VAL A 220 25.51 -5.74 26.25
C VAL A 220 26.70 -4.80 26.00
N LEU A 221 26.57 -3.84 25.08
CA LEU A 221 27.62 -2.85 24.81
C LEU A 221 27.95 -2.01 26.05
N VAL A 222 26.92 -1.49 26.73
CA VAL A 222 27.07 -0.76 28.00
C VAL A 222 27.75 -1.64 29.03
N GLY A 223 27.33 -2.90 29.16
CA GLY A 223 27.92 -3.88 30.07
C GLY A 223 29.40 -4.11 29.83
N VAL A 224 29.82 -4.32 28.58
CA VAL A 224 31.24 -4.50 28.18
C VAL A 224 32.06 -3.26 28.53
N THR A 225 31.53 -2.07 28.24
CA THR A 225 32.23 -0.81 28.49
C THR A 225 32.36 -0.51 29.98
N VAL A 226 31.27 -0.62 30.73
CA VAL A 226 31.25 -0.45 32.19
C VAL A 226 32.14 -1.49 32.86
N TYR A 227 32.13 -2.74 32.39
CA TYR A 227 33.04 -3.79 32.86
C TYR A 227 34.49 -3.38 32.65
N GLY A 228 34.85 -2.92 31.44
CA GLY A 228 36.21 -2.47 31.11
C GLY A 228 36.70 -1.35 32.04
N VAL A 229 35.90 -0.30 32.19
CA VAL A 229 36.24 0.85 33.07
C VAL A 229 36.29 0.43 34.53
N THR A 230 35.32 -0.35 35.00
CA THR A 230 35.26 -0.80 36.40
C THR A 230 36.42 -1.74 36.72
N ARG A 231 36.78 -2.64 35.80
CA ARG A 231 37.92 -3.55 35.92
C ARG A 231 39.23 -2.78 36.06
N MET A 232 39.39 -1.71 35.28
CA MET A 232 40.57 -0.87 35.37
C MET A 232 40.64 -0.10 36.69
N HIS A 233 39.53 0.48 37.14
CA HIS A 233 39.48 1.17 38.44
C HIS A 233 39.75 0.20 39.61
N THR A 234 39.25 -1.04 39.53
CA THR A 234 39.59 -2.07 40.52
C THR A 234 41.07 -2.44 40.48
N TYR A 235 41.69 -2.41 39.30
CA TYR A 235 43.13 -2.62 39.14
C TYR A 235 43.95 -1.49 39.79
N ASP A 236 43.64 -0.23 39.49
CA ASP A 236 44.32 0.95 40.06
C ASP A 236 44.20 1.01 41.58
N ARG A 237 43.08 0.53 42.12
CA ARG A 237 42.83 0.46 43.56
C ARG A 237 43.22 -0.87 44.20
N ARG A 238 44.03 -1.71 43.54
CA ARG A 238 44.49 -2.99 44.10
C ARG A 238 45.10 -2.84 45.48
N ARG A 239 45.92 -1.81 45.72
CA ARG A 239 46.54 -1.56 47.03
C ARG A 239 45.49 -1.27 48.12
N THR A 240 44.46 -0.49 47.81
CA THR A 240 43.35 -0.23 48.74
C THR A 240 42.49 -1.47 48.98
N ILE A 241 42.23 -2.26 47.94
CA ILE A 241 41.49 -3.53 48.04
C ILE A 241 42.28 -4.55 48.87
N PHE A 242 43.61 -4.58 48.71
CA PHE A 242 44.52 -5.40 49.49
C PHE A 242 44.46 -5.02 50.98
N VAL A 243 44.62 -3.73 51.31
CA VAL A 243 44.53 -3.24 52.70
C VAL A 243 43.18 -3.59 53.31
N ALA A 244 42.07 -3.33 52.59
CA ALA A 244 40.73 -3.65 53.07
C ALA A 244 40.53 -5.16 53.34
N ARG A 245 41.12 -6.03 52.51
CA ARG A 245 41.08 -7.48 52.70
C ARG A 245 41.99 -7.96 53.83
N ALA A 246 43.15 -7.34 54.00
CA ALA A 246 44.06 -7.64 55.10
C ALA A 246 43.46 -7.26 56.46
N THR A 247 42.62 -6.21 56.50
CA THR A 247 41.86 -5.79 57.69
C THR A 247 40.56 -6.58 57.92
N GLY A 248 40.37 -7.74 57.26
CA GLY A 248 39.25 -8.66 57.53
C GLY A 248 37.97 -8.45 56.71
N ASP A 249 37.96 -7.59 55.67
CA ASP A 249 36.74 -7.39 54.88
C ASP A 249 36.46 -8.56 53.90
N ARG A 250 35.21 -9.04 53.87
CA ARG A 250 34.83 -10.21 53.06
C ARG A 250 34.83 -9.87 51.56
N PRO A 251 35.30 -10.78 50.67
CA PRO A 251 35.35 -10.53 49.23
C PRO A 251 33.97 -10.28 48.60
N THR A 252 32.91 -10.86 49.15
CA THR A 252 31.52 -10.61 48.72
C THR A 252 31.07 -9.17 49.00
N ARG A 253 31.55 -8.55 50.07
CA ARG A 253 31.21 -7.17 50.43
C ARG A 253 31.85 -6.17 49.47
N ILE A 254 33.11 -6.40 49.10
CA ILE A 254 33.82 -5.60 48.09
C ILE A 254 33.13 -5.73 46.72
N ARG A 255 32.71 -6.94 46.33
CA ARG A 255 31.97 -7.15 45.07
C ARG A 255 30.62 -6.42 45.06
N ARG A 256 29.86 -6.45 46.16
CA ARG A 256 28.58 -5.70 46.29
C ARG A 256 28.79 -4.18 46.23
N LEU A 257 29.85 -3.66 46.85
CA LEU A 257 30.20 -2.23 46.79
C LEU A 257 30.48 -1.76 45.36
N TYR A 258 31.25 -2.54 44.59
CA TYR A 258 31.53 -2.23 43.19
C TYR A 258 30.30 -2.42 42.29
N ALA A 259 29.47 -3.43 42.55
CA ALA A 259 28.18 -3.59 41.86
C ALA A 259 27.27 -2.37 42.08
N LEU A 260 27.15 -1.89 43.32
CA LEU A 260 26.35 -0.71 43.66
C LEU A 260 26.91 0.58 43.03
N ARG A 261 28.24 0.74 43.00
CA ARG A 261 28.91 1.86 42.34
C ARG A 261 28.62 1.87 40.83
N SER A 262 28.88 0.77 40.15
CA SER A 262 28.64 0.66 38.71
C SER A 262 27.15 0.79 38.38
N GLY A 263 26.27 0.24 39.22
CA GLY A 263 24.83 0.46 39.13
C GLY A 263 24.45 1.94 39.23
N ALA A 264 24.99 2.68 40.22
CA ALA A 264 24.73 4.11 40.38
C ALA A 264 25.25 4.96 39.21
N LEU A 265 26.45 4.66 38.69
CA LEU A 265 26.99 5.31 37.50
C LEU A 265 26.11 5.07 36.28
N THR A 266 25.65 3.83 36.12
CA THR A 266 24.77 3.44 35.01
C THR A 266 23.39 4.09 35.15
N ALA A 267 22.84 4.20 36.37
CA ALA A 267 21.58 4.88 36.63
C ALA A 267 21.65 6.39 36.31
N VAL A 268 22.72 7.07 36.73
CA VAL A 268 22.93 8.50 36.38
C VAL A 268 23.14 8.68 34.88
N GLY A 269 23.94 7.82 34.25
CA GLY A 269 24.09 7.81 32.79
C GLY A 269 22.77 7.57 32.07
N THR A 270 21.91 6.72 32.62
CA THR A 270 20.58 6.44 32.05
C THR A 270 19.63 7.64 32.19
N ALA A 271 19.63 8.31 33.33
CA ALA A 271 18.82 9.52 33.55
C ALA A 271 19.24 10.68 32.62
N LEU A 272 20.55 10.92 32.51
CA LEU A 272 21.11 11.93 31.60
C LEU A 272 20.90 11.53 30.13
N GLY A 273 21.08 10.26 29.79
CA GLY A 273 20.85 9.72 28.45
C GLY A 273 19.39 9.86 28.00
N TYR A 274 18.43 9.64 28.90
CA TYR A 274 17.02 9.92 28.62
C TYR A 274 16.79 11.39 28.26
N ALA A 275 17.33 12.33 29.07
CA ALA A 275 17.18 13.75 28.81
C ALA A 275 17.80 14.15 27.45
N VAL A 276 19.03 13.70 27.19
CA VAL A 276 19.72 13.95 25.90
C VAL A 276 18.95 13.34 24.74
N GLY A 277 18.48 12.09 24.87
CA GLY A 277 17.71 11.42 23.82
C GLY A 277 16.43 12.15 23.45
N VAL A 278 15.66 12.61 24.44
CA VAL A 278 14.44 13.41 24.20
C VAL A 278 14.78 14.73 23.49
N VAL A 279 15.81 15.45 23.95
CA VAL A 279 16.22 16.75 23.40
C VAL A 279 16.69 16.61 21.95
N VAL A 280 17.64 15.69 21.69
CA VAL A 280 18.21 15.48 20.35
C VAL A 280 17.15 15.07 19.33
N THR A 281 16.19 14.24 19.74
CA THR A 281 15.14 13.78 18.83
C THR A 281 14.16 14.92 18.50
N ARG A 282 13.81 15.76 19.49
CA ARG A 282 12.97 16.95 19.26
C ARG A 282 13.67 17.98 18.39
N THR A 283 14.95 18.26 18.61
CA THR A 283 15.71 19.20 17.77
C THR A 283 15.84 18.69 16.33
N ALA A 284 16.01 17.39 16.12
CA ALA A 284 16.04 16.81 14.76
C ALA A 284 14.71 17.01 14.00
N VAL A 285 13.56 16.80 14.65
CA VAL A 285 12.25 17.06 14.02
C VAL A 285 12.04 18.54 13.77
N ASN A 286 12.39 19.42 14.72
CA ASN A 286 12.27 20.86 14.52
C ASN A 286 13.17 21.35 13.37
N ALA A 287 14.38 20.82 13.24
CA ALA A 287 15.27 21.14 12.12
C ALA A 287 14.68 20.68 10.78
N ALA A 288 14.03 19.51 10.73
CA ALA A 288 13.35 19.05 9.53
C ALA A 288 12.16 19.94 9.13
N VAL A 289 11.35 20.38 10.11
CA VAL A 289 10.27 21.34 9.89
C VAL A 289 10.83 22.68 9.36
N TYR A 290 11.93 23.17 9.93
CA TYR A 290 12.60 24.38 9.47
C TYR A 290 13.13 24.26 8.03
N LEU A 291 13.65 23.09 7.65
CA LEU A 291 14.08 22.77 6.29
C LEU A 291 12.92 22.46 5.33
N HIS A 292 11.67 22.76 5.71
CA HIS A 292 10.46 22.53 4.91
C HIS A 292 10.28 21.06 4.48
N MET A 293 10.82 20.11 5.25
CA MET A 293 10.57 18.70 4.99
C MET A 293 9.14 18.34 5.46
N PRO A 294 8.34 17.62 4.65
CA PRO A 294 7.02 17.18 5.07
C PRO A 294 7.15 16.18 6.23
N THR A 295 6.79 16.62 7.43
CA THR A 295 6.82 15.77 8.64
C THR A 295 5.52 15.90 9.43
N SER A 296 4.82 14.77 9.62
CA SER A 296 3.64 14.63 10.48
C SER A 296 3.97 14.09 11.88
N LEU A 297 5.26 13.85 12.18
CA LEU A 297 5.71 13.20 13.40
C LEU A 297 5.58 14.13 14.61
N SER A 298 4.69 13.78 15.55
CA SER A 298 4.62 14.43 16.85
C SER A 298 5.39 13.63 17.90
N ILE A 299 6.57 14.11 18.29
CA ILE A 299 7.41 13.42 19.27
C ILE A 299 7.00 13.83 20.68
N ARG A 300 6.23 12.97 21.33
CA ARG A 300 5.82 13.11 22.73
C ARG A 300 6.17 11.86 23.53
N VAL A 301 6.54 12.04 24.79
CA VAL A 301 6.73 10.92 25.72
C VAL A 301 5.34 10.42 26.09
N SER A 302 4.96 9.26 25.54
CA SER A 302 3.66 8.63 25.79
C SER A 302 3.74 7.62 26.95
N PRO A 303 2.61 7.25 27.59
CA PRO A 303 2.61 6.19 28.60
C PRO A 303 3.18 4.86 28.08
N ARG A 304 2.95 4.54 26.80
CA ARG A 304 3.54 3.38 26.13
C ARG A 304 5.06 3.48 26.01
N ALA A 305 5.58 4.66 25.69
CA ALA A 305 7.03 4.88 25.67
C ALA A 305 7.64 4.65 27.06
N VAL A 306 6.99 5.11 28.12
CA VAL A 306 7.44 4.87 29.51
C VAL A 306 7.40 3.38 29.84
N ALA A 307 6.31 2.68 29.50
CA ALA A 307 6.16 1.24 29.74
C ALA A 307 7.23 0.39 29.04
N ILE A 308 7.75 0.84 27.89
CA ILE A 308 8.84 0.18 27.15
C ILE A 308 10.21 0.58 27.70
N LEU A 309 10.44 1.88 27.92
CA LEU A 309 11.76 2.40 28.31
C LEU A 309 12.13 2.04 29.74
N LEU A 310 11.20 2.00 30.68
CA LEU A 310 11.47 1.73 32.09
C LEU A 310 12.05 0.34 32.37
N PRO A 311 11.46 -0.78 31.91
CA PRO A 311 12.06 -2.11 32.09
C PRO A 311 13.42 -2.22 31.39
N LEU A 312 13.56 -1.56 30.26
CA LEU A 312 14.74 -1.54 29.42
C LEU A 312 15.90 -0.75 30.06
N TYR A 313 15.60 0.37 30.72
CA TYR A 313 16.54 1.07 31.62
C TYR A 313 16.91 0.21 32.83
N GLY A 314 15.94 -0.53 33.38
CA GLY A 314 16.18 -1.52 34.42
C GLY A 314 17.22 -2.55 33.99
N VAL A 315 17.09 -3.13 32.79
CA VAL A 315 18.07 -4.07 32.22
C VAL A 315 19.45 -3.42 32.09
N VAL A 316 19.55 -2.21 31.54
CA VAL A 316 20.84 -1.50 31.41
C VAL A 316 21.53 -1.31 32.77
N VAL A 317 20.78 -0.87 33.79
CA VAL A 317 21.30 -0.68 35.16
C VAL A 317 21.72 -2.02 35.79
N VAL A 318 20.91 -3.07 35.64
CA VAL A 318 21.23 -4.42 36.14
C VAL A 318 22.50 -4.96 35.47
N VAL A 319 22.62 -4.83 34.15
CA VAL A 319 23.82 -5.23 33.40
C VAL A 319 25.04 -4.42 33.84
N GLY A 320 24.90 -3.11 34.06
CA GLY A 320 25.97 -2.26 34.59
C GLY A 320 26.42 -2.66 36.00
N ALA A 321 25.47 -3.00 36.88
CA ALA A 321 25.77 -3.50 38.23
C ALA A 321 26.46 -4.87 38.19
N PHE A 322 25.99 -5.77 37.31
CA PHE A 322 26.57 -7.09 37.11
C PHE A 322 27.99 -7.01 36.51
N ALA A 323 28.21 -6.10 35.57
CA ALA A 323 29.53 -5.79 35.04
C ALA A 323 30.49 -5.34 36.15
N GLY A 324 30.04 -4.46 37.05
CA GLY A 324 30.82 -4.05 38.22
C GLY A 324 31.12 -5.20 39.18
N TYR A 325 30.15 -6.09 39.40
CA TYR A 325 30.33 -7.30 40.19
C TYR A 325 31.40 -8.23 39.60
N LEU A 326 31.33 -8.52 38.29
CA LEU A 326 32.28 -9.39 37.58
C LEU A 326 33.69 -8.80 37.57
N ALA A 327 33.82 -7.49 37.36
CA ALA A 327 35.09 -6.77 37.42
C ALA A 327 35.75 -6.96 38.80
N ALA A 328 34.99 -6.74 39.88
CA ALA A 328 35.48 -6.95 41.24
C ALA A 328 35.78 -8.43 41.56
N ARG A 329 35.02 -9.38 40.98
CA ARG A 329 35.29 -10.81 41.14
C ARG A 329 36.66 -11.21 40.57
N ALA A 330 37.03 -10.66 39.42
CA ALA A 330 38.33 -10.94 38.79
C ALA A 330 39.51 -10.52 39.69
N CYS A 331 39.40 -9.40 40.41
CA CYS A 331 40.46 -8.92 41.31
C CYS A 331 40.44 -9.56 42.71
N THR A 332 39.31 -10.13 43.14
CA THR A 332 39.14 -10.70 44.50
C THR A 332 39.26 -12.22 44.57
N ARG A 333 39.50 -12.92 43.45
CA ARG A 333 39.60 -14.40 43.40
C ARG A 333 40.92 -14.97 43.96
N GLY A 334 42.02 -14.21 43.98
CA GLY A 334 43.32 -14.67 44.48
C GLY A 334 43.59 -14.33 45.96
N PRO A 335 44.50 -15.04 46.66
CA PRO A 335 44.95 -14.66 47.99
C PRO A 335 45.73 -13.31 47.96
N PRO A 336 45.70 -12.52 49.04
CA PRO A 336 46.19 -11.12 49.06
C PRO A 336 47.64 -10.98 48.62
N VAL A 337 48.51 -11.90 49.04
CA VAL A 337 49.96 -11.87 48.78
C VAL A 337 50.30 -12.07 47.30
N ARG A 338 49.51 -12.89 46.57
CA ARG A 338 49.70 -13.16 45.13
C ARG A 338 49.15 -12.07 44.19
N SER A 339 48.60 -10.99 44.74
CA SER A 339 47.98 -9.89 43.97
C SER A 339 48.89 -8.69 43.71
N LEU A 340 50.06 -8.65 44.37
CA LEU A 340 51.11 -7.64 44.21
C LEU A 340 52.19 -8.05 43.19
N SER A 341 52.36 -9.35 42.92
CA SER A 341 53.22 -9.81 41.83
C SER A 341 52.60 -9.41 40.48
N PRO A 342 53.36 -8.80 39.55
CA PRO A 342 52.88 -8.59 38.19
C PRO A 342 52.64 -9.96 37.56
N ARG A 343 51.39 -10.41 37.55
CA ARG A 343 51.02 -11.57 36.76
C ARG A 343 51.02 -11.11 35.30
N ASP A 344 51.97 -11.63 34.54
CA ASP A 344 51.92 -11.84 33.08
C ASP A 344 50.81 -12.82 32.72
N GLY A 345 49.60 -12.54 33.17
CA GLY A 345 48.40 -13.25 32.74
C GLY A 345 48.07 -12.75 31.35
N ALA A 346 48.77 -13.28 30.35
CA ALA A 346 48.50 -13.09 28.93
C ALA A 346 47.08 -13.61 28.62
N GLY A 347 46.07 -12.79 28.90
CA GLY A 347 44.72 -13.02 28.42
C GLY A 347 44.72 -13.05 26.89
N TRP A 348 43.73 -13.72 26.31
CA TRP A 348 43.60 -13.88 24.85
C TRP A 348 43.83 -12.57 24.07
N SER A 349 43.33 -11.44 24.58
CA SER A 349 43.52 -10.11 23.99
C SER A 349 44.97 -9.62 23.93
N ALA A 350 45.80 -9.98 24.92
CA ALA A 350 47.23 -9.64 24.94
C ALA A 350 48.01 -10.50 23.95
N ARG A 351 47.70 -11.80 23.86
CA ARG A 351 48.29 -12.71 22.86
C ARG A 351 47.95 -12.29 21.43
N LEU A 352 46.71 -11.85 21.20
CA LEU A 352 46.26 -11.32 19.91
C LEU A 352 47.01 -10.02 19.56
N ALA A 353 47.16 -9.12 20.53
CA ALA A 353 47.94 -7.88 20.35
C ALA A 353 49.41 -8.15 20.05
N ASP A 354 50.05 -9.12 20.74
CA ASP A 354 51.44 -9.53 20.50
C ASP A 354 51.61 -10.24 19.14
N SER A 355 50.57 -10.93 18.67
CA SER A 355 50.61 -11.53 17.34
C SER A 355 50.48 -10.49 16.22
N LEU A 356 49.66 -9.45 16.42
CA LEU A 356 49.47 -8.36 15.46
C LEU A 356 50.64 -7.37 15.45
N SER A 357 51.24 -7.11 16.62
CA SER A 357 52.41 -6.24 16.73
C SER A 357 53.65 -6.80 16.02
N ARG A 358 53.75 -8.14 15.90
CA ARG A 358 54.79 -8.81 15.09
C ARG A 358 54.68 -8.49 13.58
N GLY A 359 53.50 -8.13 13.07
CA GLY A 359 53.30 -7.75 11.67
C GLY A 359 53.39 -6.25 11.40
N ARG A 360 52.95 -5.40 12.34
CA ARG A 360 53.04 -3.93 12.22
C ARG A 360 53.05 -3.27 13.60
N SER A 361 54.12 -2.53 13.91
CA SER A 361 54.20 -1.70 15.10
C SER A 361 53.41 -0.39 14.90
N LEU A 362 52.58 -0.05 15.89
CA LEU A 362 51.89 1.24 15.96
C LEU A 362 52.78 2.23 16.69
N SER A 363 52.76 3.49 16.25
CA SER A 363 53.68 4.52 16.72
C SER A 363 53.26 5.11 18.07
N LEU A 364 51.99 5.48 18.21
CA LEU A 364 51.44 6.14 19.39
C LEU A 364 50.29 5.37 20.04
N LEU A 365 49.51 4.60 19.26
CA LEU A 365 48.44 3.75 19.77
C LEU A 365 48.91 2.32 20.07
N ASP A 366 48.04 1.55 20.72
CA ASP A 366 48.29 0.15 21.10
C ASP A 366 47.19 -0.75 20.53
N TRP A 367 47.56 -1.93 20.01
CA TRP A 367 46.61 -2.94 19.52
C TRP A 367 45.59 -3.38 20.58
N ARG A 368 45.87 -3.13 21.87
CA ARG A 368 44.91 -3.32 22.97
C ARG A 368 43.60 -2.51 22.81
N ILE A 369 43.55 -1.48 21.96
CA ILE A 369 42.30 -0.76 21.60
C ILE A 369 41.35 -1.57 20.75
N LEU A 370 41.84 -2.57 20.01
CA LEU A 370 41.06 -3.28 19.02
C LEU A 370 39.78 -3.87 19.64
N VAL A 371 39.93 -4.66 20.70
CA VAL A 371 38.80 -5.39 21.32
C VAL A 371 37.72 -4.45 21.89
N PRO A 372 38.05 -3.41 22.68
CA PRO A 372 37.05 -2.45 23.15
C PRO A 372 36.37 -1.65 22.03
N SER A 373 37.04 -1.41 20.90
CA SER A 373 36.46 -0.67 19.76
C SER A 373 35.57 -1.53 18.86
N VAL A 374 35.75 -2.86 18.84
CA VAL A 374 34.93 -3.77 18.01
C VAL A 374 33.46 -3.72 18.42
N ALA A 375 33.14 -3.70 19.72
CA ALA A 375 31.75 -3.71 20.18
C ALA A 375 30.92 -2.49 19.73
N PRO A 376 31.36 -1.23 19.94
CA PRO A 376 30.61 -0.07 19.45
C PRO A 376 30.60 0.01 17.92
N LEU A 377 31.69 -0.37 17.24
CA LEU A 377 31.70 -0.44 15.78
C LEU A 377 30.77 -1.53 15.24
N ALA A 378 30.59 -2.65 15.95
CA ALA A 378 29.66 -3.70 15.57
C ALA A 378 28.22 -3.21 15.70
N ALA A 379 27.89 -2.48 16.76
CA ALA A 379 26.59 -1.82 16.89
C ALA A 379 26.34 -0.80 15.76
N PHE A 380 27.36 0.00 15.39
CA PHE A 380 27.28 0.89 14.23
C PHE A 380 27.01 0.14 12.92
N CYS A 381 27.80 -0.89 12.63
CA CYS A 381 27.65 -1.69 11.41
C CYS A 381 26.28 -2.39 11.39
N LEU A 382 25.81 -2.89 12.53
CA LEU A 382 24.49 -3.48 12.67
C LEU A 382 23.40 -2.48 12.26
N VAL A 383 23.43 -1.26 12.81
CA VAL A 383 22.45 -0.22 12.48
C VAL A 383 22.53 0.15 11.00
N VAL A 384 23.73 0.35 10.44
CA VAL A 384 23.92 0.70 9.03
C VAL A 384 23.37 -0.39 8.11
N VAL A 385 23.67 -1.66 8.39
CA VAL A 385 23.17 -2.79 7.58
C VAL A 385 21.67 -2.95 7.73
N VAL A 386 21.11 -2.84 8.94
CA VAL A 386 19.64 -2.90 9.15
C VAL A 386 18.93 -1.77 8.42
N VAL A 387 19.44 -0.54 8.54
CA VAL A 387 18.91 0.63 7.82
C VAL A 387 18.99 0.42 6.31
N ALA A 388 20.11 -0.07 5.80
CA ALA A 388 20.25 -0.41 4.39
C ALA A 388 19.31 -1.54 3.95
N SER A 389 19.00 -2.48 4.86
CA SER A 389 18.08 -3.58 4.61
C SER A 389 16.63 -3.10 4.57
N ILE A 390 16.22 -2.22 5.50
CA ILE A 390 14.93 -1.53 5.46
C ILE A 390 14.82 -0.71 4.18
N ALA A 391 15.86 0.05 3.82
CA ALA A 391 15.90 0.77 2.55
C ALA A 391 15.81 -0.17 1.34
N GLY A 392 16.44 -1.35 1.40
CA GLY A 392 16.34 -2.38 0.36
C GLY A 392 14.93 -2.94 0.18
N VAL A 393 14.13 -2.99 1.24
CA VAL A 393 12.72 -3.40 1.21
C VAL A 393 11.82 -2.26 0.72
N VAL A 394 12.06 -1.02 1.18
CA VAL A 394 11.24 0.16 0.84
C VAL A 394 11.52 0.65 -0.59
N THR A 395 12.76 0.56 -1.06
CA THR A 395 13.17 1.11 -2.37
C THR A 395 12.38 0.50 -3.53
N PRO A 396 12.16 -0.82 -3.63
CA PRO A 396 11.27 -1.40 -4.65
C PRO A 396 9.81 -0.88 -4.57
N MET A 397 9.30 -0.55 -3.37
CA MET A 397 7.95 0.02 -3.25
C MET A 397 7.85 1.45 -3.79
N VAL A 398 8.93 2.23 -3.65
CA VAL A 398 8.97 3.66 -4.01
C VAL A 398 9.50 3.89 -5.43
N ARG A 399 10.49 3.10 -5.85
CA ARG A 399 11.24 3.23 -7.12
C ARG A 399 10.93 2.12 -8.12
N THR A 400 9.85 1.36 -7.96
CA THR A 400 9.37 0.50 -9.04
C THR A 400 9.28 1.38 -10.29
N GLY A 401 9.96 0.98 -11.37
CA GLY A 401 10.08 1.80 -12.60
C GLY A 401 8.77 1.94 -13.36
N GLY A 402 7.64 1.98 -12.66
CA GLY A 402 6.28 1.93 -13.14
C GLY A 402 5.40 2.87 -12.33
N THR A 403 4.35 3.38 -12.96
CA THR A 403 3.43 4.34 -12.31
C THR A 403 2.31 3.60 -11.60
N THR A 404 1.87 4.16 -10.46
CA THR A 404 0.65 3.72 -9.79
C THR A 404 -0.46 4.72 -10.05
N VAL A 405 -1.51 4.28 -10.74
CA VAL A 405 -2.74 5.03 -10.96
C VAL A 405 -3.67 4.81 -9.78
N ALA A 406 -4.04 5.90 -9.10
CA ALA A 406 -4.99 5.93 -8.00
C ALA A 406 -5.97 7.09 -8.21
N GLN A 407 -7.10 7.08 -7.50
CA GLN A 407 -8.08 8.15 -7.53
C GLN A 407 -7.46 9.46 -7.03
N PRO A 408 -7.52 10.57 -7.80
CA PRO A 408 -7.04 11.87 -7.35
C PRO A 408 -7.77 12.32 -6.07
N GLY A 409 -7.02 12.83 -5.10
CA GLY A 409 -7.57 13.36 -3.84
C GLY A 409 -8.02 12.30 -2.82
N ALA A 410 -7.81 11.00 -3.08
CA ALA A 410 -8.01 9.98 -2.06
C ALA A 410 -7.02 10.17 -0.90
N SER A 411 -7.52 10.16 0.34
CA SER A 411 -6.72 10.32 1.57
C SER A 411 -5.62 9.27 1.70
N HIS A 412 -5.92 8.04 1.26
CA HIS A 412 -4.96 6.94 1.16
C HIS A 412 -5.34 5.95 0.04
N PRO A 413 -4.39 5.12 -0.46
CA PRO A 413 -4.64 4.17 -1.55
C PRO A 413 -5.77 3.18 -1.27
N ILE A 414 -6.04 2.86 -0.01
CA ILE A 414 -7.11 1.92 0.38
C ILE A 414 -8.51 2.51 0.12
N ASP A 415 -8.63 3.85 0.10
CA ASP A 415 -9.90 4.56 -0.18
C ASP A 415 -10.10 4.84 -1.67
N SER A 416 -9.04 4.66 -2.45
CA SER A 416 -9.08 4.90 -3.88
C SER A 416 -10.04 3.93 -4.55
N ARG A 417 -10.86 4.43 -5.47
CA ARG A 417 -11.72 3.61 -6.32
C ARG A 417 -11.43 3.91 -7.78
N VAL A 418 -10.70 3.00 -8.42
CA VAL A 418 -10.33 3.04 -9.84
C VAL A 418 -11.06 1.91 -10.58
N PRO A 419 -11.70 2.15 -11.73
CA PRO A 419 -12.30 1.07 -12.52
C PRO A 419 -11.24 0.05 -12.97
N GLU A 420 -11.50 -1.23 -12.76
CA GLU A 420 -10.60 -2.34 -13.16
C GLU A 420 -10.32 -2.31 -14.68
N SER A 421 -11.30 -1.90 -15.48
CA SER A 421 -11.24 -1.83 -16.94
C SER A 421 -10.11 -0.95 -17.48
N TYR A 422 -9.59 -0.02 -16.67
CA TYR A 422 -8.45 0.82 -17.03
C TYR A 422 -7.18 -0.02 -17.22
N ALA A 423 -6.99 -1.08 -16.46
CA ALA A 423 -5.84 -1.97 -16.61
C ALA A 423 -5.92 -2.75 -17.93
N THR A 424 -7.12 -3.12 -18.38
CA THR A 424 -7.32 -3.72 -19.71
C THR A 424 -7.01 -2.72 -20.79
N ALA A 425 -7.54 -1.49 -20.71
CA ALA A 425 -7.26 -0.44 -21.69
C ALA A 425 -5.75 -0.15 -21.81
N LEU A 426 -5.02 -0.08 -20.69
CA LEU A 426 -3.56 0.12 -20.71
C LEU A 426 -2.82 -1.04 -21.38
N ARG A 427 -3.24 -2.28 -21.12
CA ARG A 427 -2.67 -3.48 -21.77
C ARG A 427 -2.95 -3.50 -23.27
N ASP A 428 -4.13 -3.08 -23.70
CA ASP A 428 -4.48 -2.97 -25.12
C ASP A 428 -3.61 -1.96 -25.87
N HIS A 429 -3.03 -0.98 -25.15
CA HIS A 429 -2.08 0.00 -25.68
C HIS A 429 -0.61 -0.38 -25.41
N GLY A 430 -0.33 -1.65 -25.12
CA GLY A 430 1.03 -2.17 -24.96
C GLY A 430 1.70 -1.87 -23.62
N THR A 431 0.99 -1.29 -22.65
CA THR A 431 1.51 -1.03 -21.31
C THR A 431 1.09 -2.16 -20.37
N ALA A 432 2.03 -2.93 -19.81
CA ALA A 432 1.70 -3.95 -18.82
C ALA A 432 1.08 -3.26 -17.59
N ALA A 433 -0.14 -3.67 -17.23
CA ALA A 433 -0.90 -3.08 -16.13
C ALA A 433 -1.57 -4.15 -15.29
N SER A 434 -1.48 -3.98 -13.98
CA SER A 434 -2.02 -4.88 -12.96
C SER A 434 -3.06 -4.12 -12.13
N PRO A 435 -4.34 -4.51 -12.18
CA PRO A 435 -5.36 -3.98 -11.28
C PRO A 435 -5.23 -4.65 -9.92
N GLU A 436 -5.14 -3.86 -8.84
CA GLU A 436 -4.71 -4.35 -7.52
C GLU A 436 -5.57 -3.79 -6.37
N ILE A 437 -5.84 -4.66 -5.40
CA ILE A 437 -6.52 -4.36 -4.13
C ILE A 437 -5.60 -4.79 -2.99
N LEU A 438 -5.38 -3.92 -2.01
CA LEU A 438 -4.62 -4.22 -0.81
C LEU A 438 -5.58 -4.54 0.34
N ALA A 439 -5.32 -5.66 1.01
CA ALA A 439 -6.01 -6.09 2.21
C ALA A 439 -4.99 -6.40 3.31
N PHE A 440 -5.23 -5.86 4.49
CA PHE A 440 -4.43 -6.13 5.69
C PHE A 440 -5.09 -7.28 6.44
N ALA A 441 -4.35 -8.37 6.63
CA ALA A 441 -4.86 -9.56 7.30
C ALA A 441 -4.01 -9.87 8.53
N VAL A 442 -4.64 -10.51 9.52
CA VAL A 442 -3.95 -11.09 10.67
C VAL A 442 -4.42 -12.53 10.81
N ARG A 443 -3.48 -13.43 11.05
CA ARG A 443 -3.75 -14.82 11.38
C ARG A 443 -2.93 -15.22 12.59
N ASP A 444 -3.58 -15.73 13.63
CA ASP A 444 -2.91 -16.28 14.82
C ASP A 444 -1.91 -15.26 15.42
N GLY A 445 -2.33 -13.98 15.47
CA GLY A 445 -1.51 -12.86 15.94
C GLY A 445 -0.41 -12.39 14.99
N ARG A 446 -0.20 -13.04 13.83
CA ARG A 446 0.79 -12.67 12.82
C ARG A 446 0.16 -11.80 11.71
N PRO A 447 0.67 -10.58 11.48
CA PRO A 447 0.21 -9.73 10.38
C PRO A 447 0.73 -10.26 9.04
N MET A 448 -0.07 -10.12 7.99
CA MET A 448 0.33 -10.39 6.61
C MET A 448 -0.37 -9.45 5.64
N LEU A 449 0.25 -9.22 4.48
CA LEU A 449 -0.34 -8.46 3.39
C LEU A 449 -0.98 -9.40 2.37
N VAL A 450 -2.26 -9.15 2.08
CA VAL A 450 -3.01 -9.85 1.05
C VAL A 450 -3.21 -8.90 -0.13
N ARG A 451 -2.84 -9.32 -1.33
CA ARG A 451 -3.03 -8.56 -2.56
C ARG A 451 -4.05 -9.26 -3.46
N GLY A 452 -5.16 -8.59 -3.71
CA GLY A 452 -6.08 -8.96 -4.77
C GLY A 452 -5.55 -8.55 -6.12
N ALA A 453 -5.27 -9.49 -7.02
CA ALA A 453 -4.86 -9.18 -8.38
C ALA A 453 -5.19 -10.34 -9.32
N ASN A 454 -5.20 -10.07 -10.63
CA ASN A 454 -5.02 -11.13 -11.60
C ASN A 454 -3.54 -11.54 -11.58
N TYR A 455 -3.23 -12.79 -11.21
CA TYR A 455 -1.84 -13.21 -11.02
C TYR A 455 -0.97 -13.01 -12.26
N GLY A 456 -1.45 -13.33 -13.46
CA GLY A 456 -0.69 -13.12 -14.70
C GLY A 456 -0.46 -11.63 -15.05
N ALA A 457 -1.30 -10.72 -14.56
CA ALA A 457 -1.04 -9.28 -14.65
C ALA A 457 -0.04 -8.82 -13.58
N PHE A 458 -0.18 -9.31 -12.35
CA PHE A 458 0.74 -9.04 -11.24
C PHE A 458 2.16 -9.51 -11.56
N GLU A 459 2.31 -10.72 -12.11
CA GLU A 459 3.58 -11.34 -12.49
C GLU A 459 4.38 -10.42 -13.44
N ARG A 460 3.71 -9.91 -14.48
CA ARG A 460 4.29 -9.01 -15.49
C ARG A 460 4.75 -7.66 -14.95
N VAL A 461 4.09 -7.15 -13.90
CA VAL A 461 4.40 -5.82 -13.33
C VAL A 461 5.33 -5.93 -12.12
N SER A 462 5.33 -7.05 -11.40
CA SER A 462 6.15 -7.28 -10.20
C SER A 462 7.48 -8.00 -10.45
N ASN A 463 7.73 -8.51 -11.67
CA ASN A 463 8.79 -9.48 -11.92
C ASN A 463 8.70 -10.68 -10.96
N ALA A 464 7.48 -11.15 -10.69
CA ALA A 464 7.27 -12.36 -9.92
C ALA A 464 7.51 -13.58 -10.82
N THR A 465 7.98 -14.67 -10.25
CA THR A 465 8.19 -15.94 -10.94
C THR A 465 7.60 -17.06 -10.10
N LEU A 466 6.72 -17.88 -10.68
CA LEU A 466 6.19 -19.04 -9.98
C LEU A 466 7.30 -20.10 -9.86
N VAL A 467 7.62 -20.53 -8.63
CA VAL A 467 8.71 -21.47 -8.35
C VAL A 467 8.17 -22.87 -8.09
N ARG A 468 6.99 -22.99 -7.48
CA ARG A 468 6.31 -24.27 -7.22
C ARG A 468 4.81 -24.15 -7.43
N GLY A 469 4.18 -25.28 -7.76
CA GLY A 469 2.73 -25.36 -7.95
C GLY A 469 2.26 -24.74 -9.27
N ARG A 470 1.04 -24.21 -9.28
CA ARG A 470 0.40 -23.63 -10.46
C ARG A 470 -0.15 -22.22 -10.20
N ARG A 471 -0.55 -21.54 -11.28
CA ARG A 471 -1.27 -20.27 -11.19
C ARG A 471 -2.68 -20.52 -10.60
N PRO A 472 -3.24 -19.53 -9.87
CA PRO A 472 -4.60 -19.64 -9.35
C PRO A 472 -5.61 -19.43 -10.49
N ASP A 473 -6.55 -20.35 -10.62
CA ASP A 473 -7.58 -20.38 -11.66
C ASP A 473 -8.99 -20.17 -11.07
N ASP A 474 -9.21 -20.51 -9.79
CA ASP A 474 -10.46 -20.25 -9.07
C ASP A 474 -10.34 -19.09 -8.06
N PRO A 475 -11.41 -18.32 -7.77
CA PRO A 475 -11.36 -17.29 -6.74
C PRO A 475 -11.00 -17.78 -5.33
N GLY A 476 -11.14 -19.06 -5.04
CA GLY A 476 -10.78 -19.75 -3.78
C GLY A 476 -9.33 -20.19 -3.72
N GLU A 477 -8.57 -19.96 -4.78
CA GLU A 477 -7.16 -20.28 -4.83
C GLU A 477 -6.32 -19.03 -4.61
N ALA A 478 -5.13 -19.25 -4.06
CA ALA A 478 -4.16 -18.22 -3.80
C ALA A 478 -2.76 -18.74 -4.09
N VAL A 479 -1.84 -17.82 -4.35
CA VAL A 479 -0.42 -18.12 -4.43
C VAL A 479 0.33 -17.25 -3.43
N ILE A 480 1.34 -17.83 -2.81
CA ILE A 480 2.05 -17.24 -1.69
C ILE A 480 3.49 -16.93 -2.09
N GLY A 481 4.01 -15.78 -1.66
CA GLY A 481 5.43 -15.48 -1.84
C GLY A 481 6.31 -16.39 -0.95
N ALA A 482 7.51 -16.72 -1.41
CA ALA A 482 8.36 -17.73 -0.77
C ALA A 482 8.79 -17.33 0.66
N ASP A 483 9.06 -16.05 0.90
CA ASP A 483 9.39 -15.54 2.23
C ASP A 483 8.16 -15.49 3.17
N LEU A 484 6.96 -15.17 2.66
CA LEU A 484 5.74 -15.29 3.47
C LEU A 484 5.42 -16.74 3.82
N ALA A 485 5.57 -17.65 2.86
CA ALA A 485 5.36 -19.09 3.05
C ALA A 485 6.23 -19.64 4.18
N ARG A 486 7.52 -19.26 4.19
CA ARG A 486 8.45 -19.63 5.27
C ARG A 486 8.05 -19.02 6.61
N THR A 487 7.68 -17.74 6.62
CA THR A 487 7.29 -17.01 7.84
C THR A 487 6.03 -17.60 8.48
N LEU A 488 5.09 -18.09 7.67
CA LEU A 488 3.86 -18.73 8.15
C LEU A 488 4.00 -20.24 8.37
N GLY A 489 5.06 -20.87 7.85
CA GLY A 489 5.21 -22.32 7.84
C GLY A 489 4.17 -23.02 6.97
N VAL A 490 3.84 -22.42 5.81
CA VAL A 490 2.78 -22.85 4.90
C VAL A 490 3.39 -23.31 3.59
N THR A 491 2.80 -24.35 3.00
CA THR A 491 3.23 -24.96 1.74
C THR A 491 2.08 -24.99 0.72
N ALA A 492 2.36 -25.40 -0.51
CA ALA A 492 1.31 -25.66 -1.49
C ALA A 492 0.38 -26.79 -1.00
N ASN A 493 -0.91 -26.69 -1.33
CA ASN A 493 -2.05 -27.50 -0.89
C ASN A 493 -2.54 -27.21 0.55
N ASP A 494 -1.87 -26.34 1.30
CA ASP A 494 -2.41 -25.87 2.58
C ASP A 494 -3.58 -24.90 2.36
N SER A 495 -4.52 -24.89 3.30
CA SER A 495 -5.64 -23.94 3.29
C SER A 495 -5.46 -22.85 4.34
N LEU A 496 -5.60 -21.59 3.92
CA LEU A 496 -5.55 -20.42 4.78
C LEU A 496 -6.92 -19.80 4.99
N THR A 497 -7.32 -19.63 6.24
CA THR A 497 -8.42 -18.75 6.59
C THR A 497 -7.94 -17.31 6.58
N LEU A 498 -8.71 -16.41 5.98
CA LEU A 498 -8.45 -14.97 5.92
C LEU A 498 -9.64 -14.22 6.50
N GLY A 499 -9.36 -13.24 7.34
CA GLY A 499 -10.33 -12.28 7.84
C GLY A 499 -10.45 -11.06 6.94
N GLY A 500 -11.57 -10.36 7.03
CA GLY A 500 -11.79 -9.08 6.33
C GLY A 500 -10.77 -8.04 6.76
N SER A 501 -10.44 -7.11 5.89
CA SER A 501 -9.47 -6.03 6.12
C SER A 501 -10.17 -4.78 6.66
N THR A 502 -10.92 -4.08 5.80
CA THR A 502 -11.62 -2.82 6.13
C THR A 502 -13.13 -3.00 6.29
N VAL A 503 -13.66 -4.18 5.99
CA VAL A 503 -15.03 -4.62 6.24
C VAL A 503 -15.02 -5.96 6.96
N PRO A 504 -16.06 -6.27 7.77
CA PRO A 504 -16.23 -7.59 8.35
C PRO A 504 -16.30 -8.66 7.25
N GLY A 505 -15.49 -9.70 7.36
CA GLY A 505 -15.46 -10.79 6.40
C GLY A 505 -14.69 -12.00 6.90
N VAL A 506 -15.03 -13.17 6.38
CA VAL A 506 -14.21 -14.38 6.48
C VAL A 506 -14.19 -15.08 5.13
N THR A 507 -13.07 -15.67 4.78
CA THR A 507 -12.95 -16.59 3.65
C THR A 507 -11.88 -17.61 3.95
N ARG A 508 -11.79 -18.64 3.11
CA ARG A 508 -10.72 -19.63 3.19
C ARG A 508 -10.27 -20.00 1.79
N VAL A 509 -8.98 -19.84 1.56
CA VAL A 509 -8.31 -20.04 0.27
C VAL A 509 -7.35 -21.20 0.34
N GLU A 510 -7.18 -21.91 -0.77
CA GLU A 510 -6.17 -22.95 -0.94
C GLU A 510 -4.91 -22.38 -1.59
N ILE A 511 -3.75 -22.73 -1.08
CA ILE A 511 -2.46 -22.29 -1.62
C ILE A 511 -2.05 -23.24 -2.75
N VAL A 512 -2.23 -22.83 -3.99
CA VAL A 512 -1.96 -23.70 -5.16
C VAL A 512 -0.56 -23.53 -5.74
N GLY A 513 0.20 -22.55 -5.24
CA GLY A 513 1.56 -22.29 -5.70
C GLY A 513 2.35 -21.31 -4.83
N GLU A 514 3.67 -21.37 -4.99
CA GLU A 514 4.66 -20.54 -4.31
C GLU A 514 5.43 -19.74 -5.37
N TYR A 515 5.52 -18.41 -5.22
CA TYR A 515 6.24 -17.54 -6.15
C TYR A 515 7.41 -16.82 -5.49
N ARG A 516 8.35 -16.36 -6.31
CA ARG A 516 9.43 -15.46 -5.91
C ARG A 516 9.29 -14.09 -6.56
N ALA A 517 9.37 -13.02 -5.78
CA ALA A 517 9.38 -11.65 -6.27
C ALA A 517 10.42 -10.77 -5.55
N PRO A 518 10.81 -9.61 -6.11
CA PRO A 518 11.78 -8.73 -5.47
C PRO A 518 11.24 -8.02 -4.22
N GLY A 519 12.03 -8.04 -3.14
CA GLY A 519 11.74 -7.29 -1.91
C GLY A 519 10.39 -7.68 -1.30
N PRO A 520 9.57 -6.71 -0.85
CA PRO A 520 8.36 -6.99 -0.08
C PRO A 520 7.23 -7.62 -0.89
N PHE A 521 7.38 -7.76 -2.22
CA PHE A 521 6.42 -8.52 -3.02
C PHE A 521 6.50 -10.02 -2.73
N ASP A 522 7.61 -10.50 -2.16
CA ASP A 522 7.79 -11.90 -1.73
C ASP A 522 7.13 -12.23 -0.37
N ASP A 523 6.75 -11.21 0.37
CA ASP A 523 6.10 -11.32 1.67
C ASP A 523 4.57 -11.14 1.58
N GLN A 524 3.97 -11.48 0.43
CA GLN A 524 2.56 -11.24 0.14
C GLN A 524 1.83 -12.52 -0.25
N LEU A 525 0.55 -12.57 0.11
CA LEU A 525 -0.39 -13.57 -0.39
C LEU A 525 -1.19 -12.94 -1.54
N VAL A 526 -1.14 -13.53 -2.73
CA VAL A 526 -1.90 -13.07 -3.88
C VAL A 526 -3.17 -13.90 -4.01
N VAL A 527 -4.31 -13.22 -3.95
CA VAL A 527 -5.66 -13.80 -4.10
C VAL A 527 -6.36 -13.19 -5.31
N SER A 528 -7.46 -13.79 -5.74
CA SER A 528 -8.30 -13.21 -6.80
C SER A 528 -8.85 -11.84 -6.41
N LEU A 529 -9.15 -10.99 -7.40
CA LEU A 529 -9.80 -9.70 -7.18
C LEU A 529 -11.16 -9.85 -6.48
N GLU A 530 -11.89 -10.92 -6.77
CA GLU A 530 -13.17 -11.21 -6.12
C GLU A 530 -13.00 -11.46 -4.62
N THR A 531 -12.06 -12.33 -4.24
CA THR A 531 -11.75 -12.60 -2.83
C THR A 531 -11.26 -11.35 -2.13
N ALA A 532 -10.40 -10.54 -2.75
CA ALA A 532 -9.96 -9.29 -2.12
C ALA A 532 -11.07 -8.23 -1.99
N ARG A 533 -12.03 -8.16 -2.93
CA ARG A 533 -13.20 -7.26 -2.82
C ARG A 533 -14.05 -7.58 -1.59
N HIS A 534 -14.27 -8.88 -1.35
CA HIS A 534 -14.94 -9.37 -0.14
C HIS A 534 -14.21 -8.92 1.13
N LEU A 535 -12.89 -8.89 1.12
CA LEU A 535 -12.09 -8.49 2.29
C LEU A 535 -11.93 -6.97 2.44
N ALA A 536 -11.98 -6.16 1.37
CA ALA A 536 -11.39 -4.80 1.37
C ALA A 536 -12.34 -3.63 1.04
N ARG A 537 -13.67 -3.77 1.19
CA ARG A 537 -14.67 -2.72 0.91
C ARG A 537 -14.57 -2.19 -0.53
N VAL A 538 -14.31 -3.04 -1.52
CA VAL A 538 -14.18 -2.62 -2.93
C VAL A 538 -15.34 -3.17 -3.75
N ASP A 539 -15.99 -2.29 -4.52
CA ASP A 539 -17.13 -2.68 -5.36
C ASP A 539 -16.71 -3.55 -6.55
N ARG A 540 -17.68 -4.32 -7.08
CA ARG A 540 -17.48 -5.11 -8.30
C ARG A 540 -17.07 -4.19 -9.47
N GLY A 541 -16.01 -4.59 -10.18
CA GLY A 541 -15.45 -3.82 -11.29
C GLY A 541 -14.57 -2.62 -10.89
N MET A 542 -14.36 -2.40 -9.58
CA MET A 542 -13.42 -1.40 -9.07
C MET A 542 -12.21 -2.09 -8.42
N VAL A 543 -11.11 -1.36 -8.34
CA VAL A 543 -9.87 -1.70 -7.63
C VAL A 543 -9.34 -0.47 -6.90
N GLN A 544 -8.37 -0.66 -6.00
CA GLN A 544 -7.77 0.45 -5.27
C GLN A 544 -6.73 1.18 -6.13
N VAL A 545 -5.88 0.42 -6.81
CA VAL A 545 -4.80 0.97 -7.63
C VAL A 545 -4.60 0.16 -8.90
N ILE A 546 -4.02 0.80 -9.92
CA ILE A 546 -3.51 0.11 -11.11
C ILE A 546 -2.04 0.41 -11.22
N ARG A 547 -1.22 -0.64 -11.19
CA ARG A 547 0.23 -0.51 -11.31
C ARG A 547 0.65 -0.84 -12.73
N THR A 548 1.53 -0.04 -13.31
CA THR A 548 2.03 -0.23 -14.68
C THR A 548 3.53 -0.51 -14.70
N THR A 549 4.08 -0.95 -15.84
CA THR A 549 5.52 -0.92 -16.12
C THR A 549 5.88 0.35 -16.89
N GLY A 550 6.89 1.10 -16.47
CA GLY A 550 7.35 2.33 -17.15
C GLY A 550 6.61 3.61 -16.73
N THR A 551 7.20 4.76 -17.03
CA THR A 551 6.47 6.02 -17.16
C THR A 551 5.72 5.98 -18.49
N VAL A 552 4.39 6.15 -18.46
CA VAL A 552 3.59 6.23 -19.69
C VAL A 552 4.08 7.46 -20.47
N ALA A 553 4.80 7.22 -21.57
CA ALA A 553 5.40 8.26 -22.38
C ALA A 553 4.30 9.08 -23.06
N THR A 554 3.94 10.23 -22.50
CA THR A 554 3.02 11.20 -23.11
C THR A 554 3.77 12.09 -24.12
N ASP A 555 4.54 11.51 -25.03
CA ASP A 555 5.35 12.29 -25.97
C ASP A 555 4.61 12.48 -27.31
N ARG A 556 4.36 13.76 -27.62
CA ARG A 556 3.97 14.33 -28.92
C ARG A 556 2.60 13.94 -29.48
N ASP A 557 1.59 14.66 -28.99
CA ASP A 557 0.41 15.22 -29.70
C ASP A 557 -0.86 15.05 -28.85
N THR A 558 -0.88 15.72 -27.70
CA THR A 558 -1.88 15.51 -26.64
C THR A 558 -3.25 16.10 -26.96
N ALA A 559 -3.35 17.02 -27.93
CA ALA A 559 -4.64 17.56 -28.36
C ALA A 559 -5.32 16.61 -29.35
N VAL A 560 -6.39 15.92 -28.98
CA VAL A 560 -7.10 14.97 -29.88
C VAL A 560 -8.48 15.47 -30.28
N VAL A 561 -8.91 15.16 -31.51
CA VAL A 561 -10.29 15.44 -31.97
C VAL A 561 -11.20 14.32 -31.47
N VAL A 562 -11.95 14.59 -30.40
CA VAL A 562 -12.81 13.60 -29.72
C VAL A 562 -14.22 13.51 -30.32
N GLY A 563 -14.61 14.45 -31.17
CA GLY A 563 -15.92 14.39 -31.81
C GLY A 563 -16.13 15.41 -32.92
N VAL A 564 -16.90 15.00 -33.92
CA VAL A 564 -17.36 15.88 -35.00
C VAL A 564 -18.86 15.73 -35.15
N SER A 565 -19.58 16.85 -35.07
CA SER A 565 -21.03 16.93 -35.25
C SER A 565 -21.39 17.87 -36.40
N THR A 566 -22.24 17.38 -37.30
CA THR A 566 -22.72 18.10 -38.48
C THR A 566 -24.20 17.78 -38.72
N PRO A 567 -25.00 18.68 -39.30
CA PRO A 567 -26.36 18.33 -39.73
C PRO A 567 -26.36 17.25 -40.81
N GLU A 568 -27.29 16.29 -40.76
CA GLU A 568 -27.37 15.19 -41.74
C GLU A 568 -27.81 15.66 -43.14
N ARG A 569 -28.63 16.71 -43.19
CA ARG A 569 -29.08 17.35 -44.43
C ARG A 569 -28.84 18.84 -44.36
N VAL A 570 -28.32 19.40 -45.46
CA VAL A 570 -27.98 20.82 -45.52
C VAL A 570 -28.51 21.42 -46.82
N PRO A 571 -29.16 22.60 -46.79
CA PRO A 571 -29.49 23.35 -47.99
C PRO A 571 -28.26 23.66 -48.85
N ARG A 572 -28.39 23.62 -50.17
CA ARG A 572 -27.36 24.12 -51.09
C ARG A 572 -27.01 25.57 -50.76
N ASN A 573 -25.72 25.89 -50.80
CA ASN A 573 -25.11 27.19 -50.49
C ASN A 573 -25.27 27.66 -49.03
N ALA A 574 -25.81 26.81 -48.14
CA ALA A 574 -25.80 27.14 -46.72
C ALA A 574 -24.41 26.91 -46.09
N THR A 575 -24.11 27.74 -45.10
CA THR A 575 -22.94 27.59 -44.25
C THR A 575 -23.19 26.47 -43.25
N VAL A 576 -22.43 25.38 -43.37
CA VAL A 576 -22.50 24.21 -42.50
C VAL A 576 -21.61 24.46 -41.27
N PRO A 577 -22.18 24.50 -40.06
CA PRO A 577 -21.38 24.57 -38.84
C PRO A 577 -20.87 23.16 -38.50
N VAL A 578 -19.59 22.91 -38.76
CA VAL A 578 -18.90 21.69 -38.33
C VAL A 578 -18.40 21.93 -36.91
N ARG A 579 -19.08 21.33 -35.93
CA ARG A 579 -18.68 21.43 -34.52
C ARG A 579 -17.66 20.34 -34.22
N VAL A 580 -16.43 20.76 -33.99
CA VAL A 580 -15.28 19.91 -33.66
C VAL A 580 -15.01 20.02 -32.17
N GLN A 581 -15.08 18.90 -31.47
CA GLN A 581 -14.72 18.77 -30.07
C GLN A 581 -13.26 18.36 -30.01
N VAL A 582 -12.44 19.15 -29.31
CA VAL A 582 -10.99 18.93 -29.18
C VAL A 582 -10.63 18.98 -27.71
N GLU A 583 -9.74 18.09 -27.31
CA GLU A 583 -9.34 17.93 -25.92
C GLU A 583 -7.83 17.78 -25.81
N ASN A 584 -7.20 18.49 -24.87
CA ASN A 584 -5.80 18.30 -24.55
C ASN A 584 -5.62 17.27 -23.43
N LEU A 585 -5.14 16.08 -23.76
CA LEU A 585 -4.83 15.00 -22.82
C LEU A 585 -3.56 15.27 -21.97
N GLY A 586 -2.83 16.34 -22.28
CA GLY A 586 -1.53 16.67 -21.69
C GLY A 586 -1.61 17.72 -20.57
N SER A 587 -0.55 17.76 -19.76
CA SER A 587 -0.39 18.70 -18.65
C SER A 587 0.23 20.04 -19.06
N SER A 588 0.57 20.24 -20.34
CA SER A 588 1.13 21.47 -20.90
C SER A 588 0.17 22.10 -21.91
N ARG A 589 0.28 23.42 -22.12
CA ARG A 589 -0.48 24.13 -23.15
C ARG A 589 -0.05 23.65 -24.54
N VAL A 590 -1.03 23.34 -25.39
CA VAL A 590 -0.78 22.86 -26.77
C VAL A 590 -1.63 23.65 -27.77
N THR A 591 -1.08 23.87 -28.96
CA THR A 591 -1.82 24.48 -30.08
C THR A 591 -1.92 23.47 -31.21
N ARG A 592 -3.14 23.19 -31.66
CA ARG A 592 -3.43 22.24 -32.74
C ARG A 592 -4.16 22.91 -33.89
N THR A 593 -3.78 22.61 -35.11
CA THR A 593 -4.50 23.06 -36.32
C THR A 593 -5.55 22.02 -36.71
N LEU A 594 -6.81 22.45 -36.78
CA LEU A 594 -7.95 21.63 -37.20
C LEU A 594 -8.23 21.88 -38.68
N THR A 595 -8.09 20.85 -39.51
CA THR A 595 -8.40 20.93 -40.94
C THR A 595 -9.71 20.21 -41.21
N VAL A 596 -10.73 20.94 -41.64
CA VAL A 596 -12.03 20.41 -42.06
C VAL A 596 -12.09 20.35 -43.57
N GLU A 597 -12.36 19.17 -44.12
CA GLU A 597 -12.47 18.96 -45.55
C GLU A 597 -13.90 18.59 -45.95
N ILE A 598 -14.40 19.19 -47.04
CA ILE A 598 -15.67 18.86 -47.68
C ILE A 598 -15.51 19.04 -49.20
N ASP A 599 -15.87 18.03 -50.00
CA ASP A 599 -15.82 18.07 -51.47
C ASP A 599 -14.43 18.46 -52.04
N GLY A 600 -13.35 18.00 -51.41
CA GLY A 600 -11.97 18.34 -51.79
C GLY A 600 -11.54 19.77 -51.44
N ARG A 601 -12.39 20.54 -50.73
CA ARG A 601 -12.04 21.86 -50.20
C ARG A 601 -11.74 21.75 -48.71
N THR A 602 -10.59 22.29 -48.30
CA THR A 602 -10.16 22.30 -46.90
C THR A 602 -10.33 23.67 -46.27
N ARG A 603 -10.62 23.70 -44.97
CA ARG A 603 -10.61 24.89 -44.14
C ARG A 603 -9.88 24.58 -42.84
N ALA A 604 -8.77 25.29 -42.59
CA ALA A 604 -7.98 25.14 -41.38
C ALA A 604 -8.38 26.18 -40.31
N THR A 605 -8.28 25.81 -39.03
CA THR A 605 -8.46 26.70 -37.88
C THR A 605 -7.56 26.23 -36.73
N SER A 606 -6.72 27.11 -36.21
CA SER A 606 -5.87 26.78 -35.05
C SER A 606 -6.63 26.96 -33.73
N VAL A 607 -6.46 26.02 -32.81
CA VAL A 607 -7.01 26.06 -31.45
C VAL A 607 -5.88 25.86 -30.45
N THR A 608 -5.80 26.77 -29.48
CA THR A 608 -4.92 26.62 -28.32
C THR A 608 -5.74 26.12 -27.14
N LEU A 609 -5.23 25.08 -26.48
CA LEU A 609 -5.82 24.39 -25.35
C LEU A 609 -4.82 24.42 -24.20
N GLY A 610 -5.25 24.88 -23.03
CA GLY A 610 -4.53 24.71 -21.77
C GLY A 610 -4.49 23.24 -21.33
N PRO A 611 -3.78 22.94 -20.23
CA PRO A 611 -3.70 21.60 -19.65
C PRO A 611 -5.10 21.03 -19.37
N HIS A 612 -5.39 19.81 -19.84
CA HIS A 612 -6.69 19.14 -19.65
C HIS A 612 -7.91 19.94 -20.16
N GLU A 613 -7.72 20.93 -21.03
CA GLU A 613 -8.81 21.77 -21.54
C GLU A 613 -9.61 21.04 -22.63
N HIS A 614 -10.92 21.00 -22.47
CA HIS A 614 -11.88 20.59 -23.50
C HIS A 614 -12.54 21.81 -24.13
N ARG A 615 -12.55 21.89 -25.47
CA ARG A 615 -13.15 22.99 -26.21
C ARG A 615 -13.94 22.53 -27.44
N VAL A 616 -15.06 23.20 -27.70
CA VAL A 616 -15.84 23.02 -28.93
C VAL A 616 -15.56 24.16 -29.89
N VAL A 617 -15.01 23.85 -31.06
CA VAL A 617 -14.68 24.81 -32.11
C VAL A 617 -15.65 24.62 -33.27
N ALA A 618 -16.31 25.69 -33.70
CA ALA A 618 -17.19 25.66 -34.86
C ALA A 618 -16.45 26.12 -36.11
N VAL A 619 -16.17 25.19 -37.03
CA VAL A 619 -15.58 25.49 -38.33
C VAL A 619 -16.71 25.60 -39.35
N ARG A 620 -16.79 26.74 -40.03
CA ARG A 620 -17.84 27.04 -41.00
C ARG A 620 -17.38 26.69 -42.41
N VAL A 621 -18.07 25.76 -43.06
CA VAL A 621 -17.77 25.32 -44.45
C VAL A 621 -19.01 25.47 -45.33
N ARG A 622 -18.85 25.72 -46.63
CA ARG A 622 -19.99 25.90 -47.57
C ARG A 622 -20.23 24.64 -48.38
N ALA A 623 -21.48 24.16 -48.35
CA ALA A 623 -21.93 23.02 -49.16
C ALA A 623 -22.49 23.50 -50.51
N THR A 624 -21.78 23.26 -51.62
CA THR A 624 -22.12 23.86 -52.93
C THR A 624 -22.72 22.89 -53.94
N ARG A 625 -22.37 21.59 -53.86
CA ARG A 625 -22.85 20.55 -54.76
C ARG A 625 -24.02 19.80 -54.13
N LEU A 626 -25.05 19.47 -54.90
CA LEU A 626 -26.14 18.59 -54.45
C LEU A 626 -25.63 17.15 -54.32
N GLY A 627 -26.27 16.34 -53.48
CA GLY A 627 -25.92 14.92 -53.32
C GLY A 627 -25.32 14.58 -51.95
N ARG A 628 -24.74 13.38 -51.82
CA ARG A 628 -24.14 12.91 -50.56
C ARG A 628 -22.65 13.23 -50.57
N HIS A 629 -22.19 13.90 -49.53
CA HIS A 629 -20.81 14.36 -49.39
C HIS A 629 -20.22 13.90 -48.06
N ARG A 630 -18.89 13.78 -48.01
CA ARG A 630 -18.15 13.37 -46.82
C ARG A 630 -17.41 14.58 -46.24
N ILE A 631 -17.53 14.77 -44.94
CA ILE A 631 -16.78 15.74 -44.15
C ILE A 631 -15.72 14.98 -43.37
N SER A 632 -14.44 15.35 -43.51
CA SER A 632 -13.31 14.78 -42.76
C SER A 632 -12.68 15.83 -41.85
N VAL A 633 -12.41 15.47 -40.59
CA VAL A 633 -11.66 16.30 -39.63
C VAL A 633 -10.87 15.40 -38.69
N GLY A 634 -9.54 15.52 -38.64
CA GLY A 634 -8.69 14.79 -37.68
C GLY A 634 -8.93 13.27 -37.66
N GLY A 635 -9.07 12.65 -38.84
CA GLY A 635 -9.35 11.21 -39.00
C GLY A 635 -10.82 10.80 -38.78
N GLN A 636 -11.70 11.69 -38.34
CA GLN A 636 -13.13 11.43 -38.21
C GLN A 636 -13.89 11.82 -39.48
N THR A 637 -14.80 10.98 -39.94
CA THR A 637 -15.63 11.25 -41.13
C THR A 637 -17.13 11.26 -40.82
N ARG A 638 -17.85 12.24 -41.38
CA ARG A 638 -19.32 12.35 -41.32
C ARG A 638 -19.91 12.52 -42.72
N SER A 639 -21.00 11.83 -43.02
CA SER A 639 -21.72 12.03 -44.28
C SER A 639 -22.81 13.08 -44.11
N ILE A 640 -22.88 14.03 -45.04
CA ILE A 640 -24.01 14.96 -45.15
C ILE A 640 -24.69 14.77 -46.50
N ARG A 641 -25.99 15.08 -46.60
CA ARG A 641 -26.71 15.15 -47.87
C ARG A 641 -27.12 16.59 -48.16
N VAL A 642 -26.57 17.15 -49.22
CA VAL A 642 -26.89 18.50 -49.66
C VAL A 642 -28.09 18.45 -50.59
N VAL A 643 -29.15 19.16 -50.19
CA VAL A 643 -30.46 19.18 -50.83
C VAL A 643 -30.81 20.59 -51.31
N PRO A 644 -31.74 20.74 -52.28
CA PRO A 644 -32.31 22.05 -52.61
C PRO A 644 -32.82 22.76 -51.35
N ARG A 645 -32.72 24.10 -51.30
CA ARG A 645 -33.02 24.92 -50.10
C ARG A 645 -34.47 24.79 -49.61
N ASP A 646 -35.30 24.29 -50.48
CA ASP A 646 -36.74 24.29 -50.44
C ASP A 646 -37.33 22.87 -50.53
N ALA A 647 -36.48 21.85 -50.40
CA ALA A 647 -36.91 20.45 -50.44
C ALA A 647 -37.91 20.10 -49.32
N ILE A 648 -38.88 19.25 -49.66
CA ILE A 648 -39.88 18.72 -48.73
C ILE A 648 -39.56 17.26 -48.37
N GLU A 649 -39.98 16.82 -47.18
CA GLU A 649 -39.72 15.49 -46.61
C GLU A 649 -41.01 14.84 -46.12
N LEU A 650 -41.17 13.55 -46.42
CA LEU A 650 -42.20 12.68 -45.85
C LEU A 650 -41.65 11.97 -44.61
N ARG A 651 -42.43 11.92 -43.52
CA ARG A 651 -42.11 11.15 -42.31
C ARG A 651 -43.36 10.46 -41.76
N GLY A 652 -43.14 9.37 -41.02
CA GLY A 652 -44.21 8.69 -40.26
C GLY A 652 -44.89 7.54 -41.00
N LEU A 653 -44.56 7.31 -42.27
CA LEU A 653 -45.06 6.17 -43.04
C LEU A 653 -44.39 4.86 -42.58
N PRO A 654 -45.15 3.77 -42.37
CA PRO A 654 -44.59 2.46 -42.08
C PRO A 654 -44.03 1.82 -43.36
N ALA A 655 -42.98 1.00 -43.24
CA ALA A 655 -42.42 0.28 -44.39
C ALA A 655 -43.38 -0.78 -44.98
N ARG A 656 -44.23 -1.37 -44.13
CA ARG A 656 -45.24 -2.37 -44.50
C ARG A 656 -46.58 -2.03 -43.86
N ALA A 657 -47.68 -2.28 -44.57
CA ALA A 657 -49.02 -1.99 -44.08
C ALA A 657 -50.08 -2.97 -44.60
N PRO A 658 -51.14 -3.27 -43.83
CA PRO A 658 -52.25 -4.08 -44.33
C PRO A 658 -53.12 -3.30 -45.33
N PRO A 659 -53.80 -3.98 -46.27
CA PRO A 659 -54.72 -3.34 -47.21
C PRO A 659 -55.80 -2.53 -46.51
N GLY A 660 -56.19 -1.40 -47.09
CA GLY A 660 -57.25 -0.53 -46.54
C GLY A 660 -56.87 0.27 -45.29
N SER A 661 -55.62 0.20 -44.82
CA SER A 661 -55.14 0.96 -43.67
C SER A 661 -54.93 2.45 -43.97
N THR A 662 -55.00 3.29 -42.93
CA THR A 662 -54.90 4.76 -43.02
C THR A 662 -53.78 5.34 -42.14
N PRO A 663 -52.50 5.06 -42.45
CA PRO A 663 -51.37 5.63 -41.70
C PRO A 663 -51.33 7.16 -41.76
N LEU A 664 -50.86 7.75 -40.66
CA LEU A 664 -50.57 9.17 -40.53
C LEU A 664 -49.19 9.48 -41.16
N VAL A 665 -49.14 10.51 -42.00
CA VAL A 665 -47.91 11.01 -42.62
C VAL A 665 -47.71 12.48 -42.31
N SER A 666 -46.47 12.90 -42.12
CA SER A 666 -46.06 14.30 -41.90
C SER A 666 -45.25 14.81 -43.08
N VAL A 667 -45.57 16.00 -43.58
CA VAL A 667 -44.85 16.72 -44.62
C VAL A 667 -44.08 17.87 -43.98
N LEU A 668 -42.74 17.83 -44.07
CA LEU A 668 -41.84 18.77 -43.40
C LEU A 668 -40.91 19.45 -44.41
N GLY A 669 -40.44 20.67 -44.12
CA GLY A 669 -39.33 21.30 -44.83
C GLY A 669 -37.96 20.80 -44.34
N VAL A 670 -36.87 21.18 -45.03
CA VAL A 670 -35.47 20.79 -44.70
C VAL A 670 -35.06 21.11 -43.24
N GLY A 671 -35.67 22.13 -42.62
CA GLY A 671 -35.45 22.50 -41.22
C GLY A 671 -36.34 21.79 -40.19
N GLY A 672 -37.23 20.88 -40.63
CA GLY A 672 -38.20 20.19 -39.78
C GLY A 672 -39.49 20.98 -39.51
N ALA A 673 -39.67 22.15 -40.12
CA ALA A 673 -40.91 22.93 -40.02
C ALA A 673 -42.07 22.19 -40.73
N PRO A 674 -43.27 22.10 -40.12
CA PRO A 674 -44.44 21.49 -40.75
C PRO A 674 -44.91 22.31 -41.95
N ILE A 675 -45.32 21.63 -43.01
CA ILE A 675 -45.88 22.27 -44.21
C ILE A 675 -47.38 22.01 -44.24
N SER A 676 -48.17 23.06 -43.99
CA SER A 676 -49.62 23.05 -44.14
C SER A 676 -50.04 23.06 -45.61
N ASP A 677 -51.22 22.54 -45.92
CA ASP A 677 -51.82 22.54 -47.27
C ASP A 677 -50.99 21.81 -48.35
N ALA A 678 -50.08 20.93 -47.95
CA ALA A 678 -49.35 20.05 -48.87
C ALA A 678 -50.28 18.94 -49.39
N THR A 679 -50.28 18.73 -50.70
CA THR A 679 -51.07 17.68 -51.35
C THR A 679 -50.34 16.34 -51.24
N VAL A 680 -50.88 15.39 -50.50
CA VAL A 680 -50.38 14.02 -50.39
C VAL A 680 -51.24 13.08 -51.22
N SER A 681 -50.62 12.25 -52.06
CA SER A 681 -51.30 11.38 -53.03
C SER A 681 -50.82 9.94 -52.98
N VAL A 682 -51.76 8.99 -53.09
CA VAL A 682 -51.53 7.54 -53.23
C VAL A 682 -52.60 6.93 -54.12
N GLY A 683 -52.19 6.18 -55.14
CA GLY A 683 -53.11 5.40 -55.98
C GLY A 683 -54.29 6.21 -56.55
N GLY A 684 -54.02 7.44 -57.02
CA GLY A 684 -55.03 8.36 -57.58
C GLY A 684 -55.85 9.15 -56.55
N ARG A 685 -55.71 8.89 -55.25
CA ARG A 685 -56.41 9.63 -54.17
C ARG A 685 -55.51 10.73 -53.61
N THR A 686 -56.06 11.90 -53.32
CA THR A 686 -55.34 13.05 -52.77
C THR A 686 -55.95 13.52 -51.44
N VAL A 687 -55.10 13.90 -50.49
CA VAL A 687 -55.47 14.50 -49.20
C VAL A 687 -54.53 15.66 -48.92
N ARG A 688 -55.02 16.74 -48.29
CA ARG A 688 -54.18 17.88 -47.89
C ARG A 688 -53.72 17.77 -46.44
N THR A 689 -52.52 18.27 -46.14
CA THR A 689 -52.04 18.35 -44.76
C THR A 689 -52.74 19.45 -43.97
N GLY A 690 -53.03 19.18 -42.70
CA GLY A 690 -53.54 20.18 -41.76
C GLY A 690 -52.48 21.19 -41.31
N SER A 691 -52.85 22.09 -40.39
CA SER A 691 -51.96 23.13 -39.84
C SER A 691 -50.69 22.59 -39.17
N ASN A 692 -50.71 21.34 -38.69
CA ASN A 692 -49.55 20.65 -38.12
C ASN A 692 -48.70 19.91 -39.17
N GLY A 693 -48.99 20.08 -40.46
CA GLY A 693 -48.30 19.43 -41.56
C GLY A 693 -48.53 17.92 -41.67
N THR A 694 -49.63 17.40 -41.11
CA THR A 694 -49.96 15.97 -41.15
C THR A 694 -51.22 15.65 -41.95
N ALA A 695 -51.28 14.46 -42.54
CA ALA A 695 -52.43 13.92 -43.26
C ALA A 695 -52.57 12.40 -43.02
N ARG A 696 -53.78 11.85 -43.07
CA ARG A 696 -53.98 10.38 -43.10
C ARG A 696 -54.16 9.92 -44.54
N VAL A 697 -53.47 8.86 -44.92
CA VAL A 697 -53.44 8.37 -46.30
C VAL A 697 -53.96 6.95 -46.36
N ARG A 698 -55.00 6.70 -47.17
CA ARG A 698 -55.57 5.36 -47.32
C ARG A 698 -54.77 4.53 -48.32
N LEU A 699 -54.25 3.40 -47.87
CA LEU A 699 -53.53 2.45 -48.71
C LEU A 699 -54.50 1.47 -49.38
N GLY A 700 -54.26 1.20 -50.66
CA GLY A 700 -55.14 0.40 -51.52
C GLY A 700 -54.95 -1.12 -51.38
N ALA A 701 -55.08 -1.83 -52.51
CA ALA A 701 -54.85 -3.27 -52.61
C ALA A 701 -53.37 -3.64 -52.38
N THR A 702 -53.08 -4.93 -52.25
CA THR A 702 -51.73 -5.48 -52.06
C THR A 702 -50.78 -5.07 -53.20
N GLY A 703 -49.53 -4.74 -52.86
CA GLY A 703 -48.53 -4.23 -53.80
C GLY A 703 -47.72 -3.06 -53.23
N ASN A 704 -46.79 -2.52 -54.00
CA ASN A 704 -46.04 -1.34 -53.59
C ASN A 704 -46.85 -0.06 -53.86
N ALA A 705 -47.24 0.65 -52.80
CA ALA A 705 -47.94 1.92 -52.87
C ALA A 705 -46.94 3.08 -52.73
N THR A 706 -46.85 3.96 -53.72
CA THR A 706 -46.02 5.18 -53.63
C THR A 706 -46.84 6.33 -53.08
N VAL A 707 -46.45 6.83 -51.91
CA VAL A 707 -46.97 8.06 -51.31
C VAL A 707 -46.18 9.23 -51.83
N ARG A 708 -46.85 10.19 -52.48
CA ARG A 708 -46.23 11.40 -53.02
C ARG A 708 -46.81 12.64 -52.34
N ALA A 709 -45.98 13.42 -51.66
CA ALA A 709 -46.33 14.78 -51.24
C ALA A 709 -45.91 15.79 -52.29
N ALA A 710 -46.71 16.85 -52.45
CA ALA A 710 -46.47 17.97 -53.33
C ALA A 710 -46.87 19.30 -52.65
N HIS A 711 -45.99 20.30 -52.71
CA HIS A 711 -46.27 21.66 -52.20
C HIS A 711 -45.41 22.68 -52.95
N GLY A 712 -46.03 23.70 -53.53
CA GLY A 712 -45.33 24.78 -54.27
C GLY A 712 -44.41 24.27 -55.38
N GLY A 713 -44.88 23.32 -56.22
CA GLY A 713 -44.11 22.75 -57.33
C GLY A 713 -43.08 21.67 -56.95
N ARG A 714 -42.91 21.36 -55.65
CA ARG A 714 -41.90 20.42 -55.15
C ARG A 714 -42.53 19.12 -54.72
N THR A 715 -41.83 18.00 -54.86
CA THR A 715 -42.38 16.69 -54.51
C THR A 715 -41.42 15.81 -53.73
N ALA A 716 -41.97 15.02 -52.80
CA ALA A 716 -41.28 13.93 -52.11
C ALA A 716 -42.07 12.64 -52.31
N ARG A 717 -41.38 11.51 -52.37
CA ARG A 717 -41.99 10.19 -52.58
C ARG A 717 -41.44 9.19 -51.57
N GLU A 718 -42.30 8.33 -51.06
CA GLU A 718 -41.95 7.21 -50.19
C GLU A 718 -42.79 5.99 -50.56
N THR A 719 -42.21 4.80 -50.55
CA THR A 719 -42.89 3.56 -50.96
C THR A 719 -43.24 2.72 -49.75
N VAL A 720 -44.49 2.28 -49.68
CA VAL A 720 -45.01 1.39 -48.63
C VAL A 720 -45.42 0.07 -49.28
N THR A 721 -44.94 -1.06 -48.75
CA THR A 721 -45.36 -2.37 -49.23
C THR A 721 -46.66 -2.79 -48.55
N VAL A 722 -47.73 -2.92 -49.33
CA VAL A 722 -49.05 -3.32 -48.83
C VAL A 722 -49.19 -4.84 -48.96
N SER A 723 -49.39 -5.54 -47.85
CA SER A 723 -49.55 -7.01 -47.82
C SER A 723 -50.58 -7.43 -46.78
N ARG A 724 -51.36 -8.49 -47.04
CA ARG A 724 -52.38 -9.02 -46.10
C ARG A 724 -51.75 -9.46 -44.77
N ASP A 725 -50.51 -9.92 -44.80
CA ASP A 725 -49.79 -10.42 -43.61
C ASP A 725 -49.04 -9.32 -42.86
N ALA A 726 -49.16 -8.06 -43.27
CA ALA A 726 -48.45 -6.95 -42.64
C ALA A 726 -49.12 -6.54 -41.31
N PRO A 727 -48.43 -6.69 -40.15
CA PRO A 727 -49.00 -6.29 -38.87
C PRO A 727 -49.00 -4.77 -38.69
N ARG A 728 -49.97 -4.24 -37.94
CA ARG A 728 -49.94 -2.84 -37.46
C ARG A 728 -48.92 -2.74 -36.33
N SER A 729 -47.72 -2.24 -36.62
CA SER A 729 -46.64 -2.04 -35.65
C SER A 729 -46.50 -0.58 -35.21
N LEU A 730 -46.04 -0.35 -33.98
CA LEU A 730 -45.59 0.98 -33.55
C LEU A 730 -44.32 1.37 -34.30
N SER A 731 -44.10 2.67 -34.49
CA SER A 731 -42.79 3.18 -34.91
C SER A 731 -41.98 3.60 -33.69
N ALA A 732 -40.69 3.26 -33.67
CA ALA A 732 -39.78 3.53 -32.56
C ALA A 732 -38.60 4.40 -33.00
N ARG A 733 -38.18 5.31 -32.12
CA ARG A 733 -36.90 6.00 -32.21
C ARG A 733 -36.18 5.87 -30.89
N VAL A 734 -34.96 5.33 -30.93
CA VAL A 734 -34.13 5.14 -29.74
C VAL A 734 -33.00 6.15 -29.75
N ARG A 735 -32.74 6.78 -28.60
CA ARG A 735 -31.58 7.64 -28.35
C ARG A 735 -30.97 7.29 -27.01
N VAL A 736 -29.66 7.43 -26.86
CA VAL A 736 -28.97 7.23 -25.58
C VAL A 736 -28.51 8.58 -25.04
N ARG A 737 -28.74 8.84 -23.75
CA ARG A 737 -28.35 10.07 -23.07
C ARG A 737 -27.47 9.75 -21.85
N PRO A 738 -26.28 10.37 -21.72
CA PRO A 738 -25.58 11.15 -22.74
C PRO A 738 -25.19 10.26 -23.95
N SER A 739 -25.00 10.86 -25.12
CA SER A 739 -24.60 10.12 -26.34
C SER A 739 -23.17 9.58 -26.29
N LYS A 740 -22.38 10.10 -25.34
CA LYS A 740 -21.04 9.63 -24.95
C LYS A 740 -20.98 9.49 -23.42
N PRO A 741 -21.50 8.40 -22.85
CA PRO A 741 -21.35 8.16 -21.42
C PRO A 741 -19.90 7.84 -21.08
N SER A 742 -19.43 8.34 -19.92
CA SER A 742 -18.16 7.89 -19.34
C SER A 742 -18.35 6.56 -18.62
N LEU A 743 -17.25 5.92 -18.22
CA LEU A 743 -17.23 4.64 -17.51
C LEU A 743 -17.98 4.66 -16.16
N LEU A 744 -18.16 5.85 -15.58
CA LEU A 744 -18.88 6.05 -14.32
C LEU A 744 -20.35 6.46 -14.53
N THR A 745 -20.67 6.98 -15.71
CA THR A 745 -22.00 7.50 -16.05
C THR A 745 -22.90 6.34 -16.49
N ARG A 746 -23.98 6.08 -15.73
CA ARG A 746 -25.03 5.17 -16.20
C ARG A 746 -25.83 5.86 -17.32
N PRO A 747 -25.80 5.35 -18.56
CA PRO A 747 -26.56 5.95 -19.65
C PRO A 747 -28.05 5.64 -19.51
N THR A 748 -28.89 6.48 -20.10
CA THR A 748 -30.34 6.26 -20.19
C THR A 748 -30.74 6.12 -21.65
N GLY A 749 -31.38 5.01 -21.99
CA GLY A 749 -32.07 4.82 -23.27
C GLY A 749 -33.42 5.56 -23.25
N LEU A 750 -33.58 6.51 -24.16
CA LEU A 750 -34.83 7.22 -24.43
C LEU A 750 -35.47 6.63 -25.68
N LEU A 751 -36.55 5.89 -25.47
CA LEU A 751 -37.35 5.25 -26.51
C LEU A 751 -38.61 6.07 -26.77
N THR A 752 -38.71 6.72 -27.93
CA THR A 752 -39.93 7.39 -28.38
C THR A 752 -40.74 6.45 -29.26
N LEU A 753 -41.95 6.11 -28.83
CA LEU A 753 -42.90 5.28 -29.55
C LEU A 753 -44.01 6.15 -30.13
N THR A 754 -44.40 5.90 -31.38
CA THR A 754 -45.51 6.60 -32.05
C THR A 754 -46.45 5.59 -32.69
N ASN A 755 -47.76 5.80 -32.54
CA ASN A 755 -48.80 5.00 -33.20
C ASN A 755 -49.25 5.70 -34.50
N PRO A 756 -48.81 5.24 -35.69
CA PRO A 756 -49.20 5.87 -36.96
C PRO A 756 -50.62 5.48 -37.42
N TRP A 757 -51.30 4.55 -36.74
CA TRP A 757 -52.53 3.93 -37.24
C TRP A 757 -53.80 4.65 -36.76
N ASN A 758 -54.94 4.29 -37.34
CA ASN A 758 -56.27 4.79 -36.94
C ASN A 758 -56.96 3.87 -35.92
N ALA A 759 -56.17 3.17 -35.10
CA ALA A 759 -56.66 2.27 -34.06
C ALA A 759 -55.71 2.33 -32.88
N THR A 760 -56.24 2.16 -31.67
CA THR A 760 -55.47 2.06 -30.43
C THR A 760 -54.64 0.77 -30.47
N LEU A 761 -53.34 0.86 -30.21
CA LEU A 761 -52.44 -0.30 -30.20
C LEU A 761 -51.86 -0.51 -28.80
N SER A 762 -51.97 -1.74 -28.28
CA SER A 762 -51.28 -2.19 -27.07
C SER A 762 -50.19 -3.18 -27.46
N LYS A 763 -48.93 -2.87 -27.15
CA LYS A 763 -47.74 -3.65 -27.53
C LYS A 763 -46.77 -3.83 -26.38
N THR A 764 -46.15 -5.00 -26.32
CA THR A 764 -45.08 -5.30 -25.37
C THR A 764 -43.75 -5.00 -26.03
N VAL A 765 -43.04 -4.00 -25.52
CA VAL A 765 -41.77 -3.53 -26.08
C VAL A 765 -40.63 -4.00 -25.18
N THR A 766 -39.66 -4.67 -25.78
CA THR A 766 -38.45 -5.17 -25.12
C THR A 766 -37.23 -4.45 -25.65
N LEU A 767 -36.51 -3.78 -24.74
CA LEU A 767 -35.22 -3.18 -24.99
C LEU A 767 -34.13 -4.16 -24.59
N VAL A 768 -33.21 -4.43 -25.51
CA VAL A 768 -32.07 -5.33 -25.33
C VAL A 768 -30.80 -4.51 -25.45
N ALA A 769 -30.01 -4.50 -24.38
CA ALA A 769 -28.69 -3.90 -24.34
C ALA A 769 -27.75 -4.88 -23.65
N ASP A 770 -26.72 -5.35 -24.36
CA ASP A 770 -25.62 -6.16 -23.83
C ASP A 770 -26.06 -7.38 -23.00
N GLY A 771 -27.11 -8.08 -23.47
CA GLY A 771 -27.65 -9.30 -22.86
C GLY A 771 -28.74 -9.08 -21.81
N GLU A 772 -28.86 -7.86 -21.26
CA GLU A 772 -29.97 -7.50 -20.40
C GLU A 772 -31.23 -7.19 -21.22
N ARG A 773 -32.38 -7.68 -20.75
CA ARG A 773 -33.69 -7.48 -21.38
C ARG A 773 -34.62 -6.75 -20.44
N THR A 774 -35.10 -5.58 -20.85
CA THR A 774 -36.14 -4.84 -20.13
C THR A 774 -37.41 -4.79 -20.96
N THR A 775 -38.53 -5.27 -20.39
CA THR A 775 -39.81 -5.37 -21.10
C THR A 775 -40.85 -4.44 -20.48
N ARG A 776 -41.63 -3.73 -21.32
CA ARG A 776 -42.71 -2.85 -20.88
C ARG A 776 -43.90 -2.89 -21.84
N ARG A 777 -45.11 -2.99 -21.29
CA ARG A 777 -46.36 -2.88 -22.06
C ARG A 777 -46.73 -1.41 -22.26
N VAL A 778 -47.05 -1.03 -23.49
CA VAL A 778 -47.41 0.35 -23.86
C VAL A 778 -48.69 0.33 -24.69
N THR A 779 -49.66 1.18 -24.30
CA THR A 779 -50.91 1.40 -25.05
C THR A 779 -50.91 2.82 -25.59
N LEU A 780 -51.14 2.98 -26.90
CA LEU A 780 -51.15 4.28 -27.58
C LEU A 780 -52.40 4.45 -28.43
N GLU A 781 -53.10 5.57 -28.22
CA GLU A 781 -54.23 6.02 -29.05
C GLU A 781 -53.78 6.36 -30.50
N PRO A 782 -54.72 6.44 -31.46
CA PRO A 782 -54.42 6.83 -32.84
C PRO A 782 -53.62 8.14 -32.93
N GLY A 783 -52.44 8.11 -33.53
CA GLY A 783 -51.57 9.29 -33.66
C GLY A 783 -50.79 9.68 -32.41
N ALA A 784 -51.02 9.01 -31.27
CA ALA A 784 -50.35 9.34 -30.01
C ALA A 784 -48.86 8.96 -30.03
N ARG A 785 -48.08 9.72 -29.25
CA ARG A 785 -46.65 9.50 -29.00
C ARG A 785 -46.39 9.41 -27.50
N THR A 786 -45.52 8.50 -27.10
CA THR A 786 -44.97 8.45 -25.75
C THR A 786 -43.46 8.30 -25.77
N THR A 787 -42.80 8.68 -24.68
CA THR A 787 -41.37 8.43 -24.48
C THR A 787 -41.17 7.62 -23.21
N VAL A 788 -40.43 6.52 -23.34
CA VAL A 788 -40.06 5.63 -22.24
C VAL A 788 -38.57 5.80 -21.98
N SER A 789 -38.19 6.05 -20.73
CA SER A 789 -36.80 6.03 -20.28
C SER A 789 -36.46 4.67 -19.66
N VAL A 790 -35.30 4.15 -20.01
CA VAL A 790 -34.76 2.90 -19.45
C VAL A 790 -33.31 3.14 -19.05
N GLY A 791 -32.96 2.84 -17.80
CA GLY A 791 -31.56 2.88 -17.35
C GLY A 791 -30.77 1.76 -18.01
N LEU A 792 -29.61 2.09 -18.58
CA LEU A 792 -28.70 1.11 -19.17
C LEU A 792 -27.56 0.81 -18.19
N GLY A 793 -27.00 -0.39 -18.28
CA GLY A 793 -25.80 -0.78 -17.54
C GLY A 793 -24.58 0.10 -17.87
N ARG A 794 -23.59 0.13 -16.98
CA ARG A 794 -22.28 0.73 -17.28
C ARG A 794 -21.52 -0.21 -18.20
N GLN A 795 -20.93 0.33 -19.25
CA GLN A 795 -20.21 -0.46 -20.26
C GLN A 795 -18.72 -0.07 -20.34
N PRO A 796 -17.81 -0.98 -20.73
CA PRO A 796 -16.40 -0.67 -20.94
C PRO A 796 -16.21 0.26 -22.17
N PRO A 797 -15.01 0.87 -22.34
CA PRO A 797 -14.73 1.73 -23.50
C PRO A 797 -14.96 0.97 -24.79
N GLY A 798 -15.76 1.54 -25.69
CA GLY A 798 -16.17 0.81 -26.90
C GLY A 798 -17.51 1.28 -27.45
N SER A 799 -17.91 0.68 -28.57
CA SER A 799 -19.18 0.94 -29.22
C SER A 799 -20.19 -0.15 -28.87
N HIS A 800 -21.32 0.26 -28.32
CA HIS A 800 -22.37 -0.63 -27.80
C HIS A 800 -23.69 -0.35 -28.51
N ALA A 801 -24.50 -1.40 -28.72
CA ALA A 801 -25.75 -1.33 -29.44
C ALA A 801 -26.94 -1.61 -28.52
N VAL A 802 -27.97 -0.77 -28.65
CA VAL A 802 -29.25 -0.90 -27.97
C VAL A 802 -30.28 -1.25 -29.02
N ARG A 803 -30.84 -2.46 -28.95
CA ARG A 803 -31.90 -2.94 -29.85
C ARG A 803 -33.25 -2.85 -29.16
N VAL A 804 -34.26 -2.39 -29.88
CA VAL A 804 -35.65 -2.37 -29.40
C VAL A 804 -36.49 -3.28 -30.27
N THR A 805 -37.25 -4.15 -29.62
CA THR A 805 -38.14 -5.11 -30.26
C THR A 805 -39.55 -4.96 -29.69
N ALA A 806 -40.58 -5.28 -30.47
CA ALA A 806 -41.94 -5.46 -29.96
C ALA A 806 -42.51 -6.76 -30.50
N ASP A 807 -43.08 -7.57 -29.60
CA ASP A 807 -43.60 -8.91 -29.91
C ASP A 807 -42.60 -9.75 -30.75
N GLY A 808 -41.30 -9.67 -30.42
CA GLY A 808 -40.22 -10.41 -31.10
C GLY A 808 -39.70 -9.81 -32.42
N ARG A 809 -40.24 -8.69 -32.90
CA ARG A 809 -39.76 -7.99 -34.12
C ARG A 809 -38.99 -6.72 -33.78
N GLU A 810 -37.86 -6.48 -34.45
CA GLU A 810 -37.05 -5.27 -34.26
C GLU A 810 -37.79 -4.02 -34.73
N LEU A 811 -37.93 -3.03 -33.84
CA LEU A 811 -38.52 -1.72 -34.13
C LEU A 811 -37.46 -0.63 -34.36
N GLY A 812 -36.23 -0.83 -33.88
CA GLY A 812 -35.11 0.08 -34.11
C GLY A 812 -33.88 -0.25 -33.26
N THR A 813 -32.74 0.28 -33.69
CA THR A 813 -31.45 0.11 -33.02
C THR A 813 -30.77 1.47 -32.85
N ALA A 814 -30.08 1.69 -31.74
CA ALA A 814 -29.22 2.83 -31.50
C ALA A 814 -27.83 2.37 -31.04
N THR A 815 -26.78 3.01 -31.53
CA THR A 815 -25.41 2.76 -31.07
C THR A 815 -24.90 3.94 -30.24
N TYR A 816 -24.23 3.67 -29.13
CA TYR A 816 -23.54 4.69 -28.34
C TYR A 816 -22.09 4.27 -28.10
N ARG A 817 -21.19 5.24 -27.91
CA ARG A 817 -19.78 4.97 -27.64
C ARG A 817 -19.43 5.43 -26.25
N VAL A 818 -18.94 4.51 -25.42
CA VAL A 818 -18.37 4.84 -24.12
C VAL A 818 -16.95 5.33 -24.34
N THR A 819 -16.66 6.54 -23.88
CA THR A 819 -15.30 7.09 -23.89
C THR A 819 -14.59 6.71 -22.59
N GLY A 820 -13.28 6.47 -22.69
CA GLY A 820 -12.42 6.43 -21.49
C GLY A 820 -12.51 7.78 -20.77
N ASP A 821 -12.58 7.77 -19.44
CA ASP A 821 -12.69 8.97 -18.63
C ASP A 821 -11.36 9.75 -18.68
N ASP A 822 -11.39 11.07 -18.87
CA ASP A 822 -10.25 12.01 -18.86
C ASP A 822 -9.38 11.84 -17.59
N ARG A 823 -9.96 11.25 -16.55
CA ARG A 823 -9.30 10.84 -15.30
C ARG A 823 -8.15 9.86 -15.50
N ILE A 824 -8.11 9.03 -16.54
CA ILE A 824 -6.93 8.19 -16.83
C ILE A 824 -5.75 9.08 -17.18
N ALA A 825 -5.96 10.07 -18.06
CA ALA A 825 -4.93 11.03 -18.44
C ALA A 825 -4.56 11.95 -17.26
N THR A 826 -5.52 12.42 -16.46
CA THR A 826 -5.23 13.22 -15.24
C THR A 826 -4.54 12.39 -14.14
N ALA A 827 -4.90 11.12 -13.95
CA ALA A 827 -4.28 10.24 -12.97
C ALA A 827 -2.88 9.79 -13.42
N LEU A 828 -2.66 9.58 -14.72
CA LEU A 828 -1.33 9.36 -15.31
C LEU A 828 -0.47 10.63 -15.28
N ALA A 829 -1.05 11.82 -15.52
CA ALA A 829 -0.34 13.10 -15.45
C ALA A 829 0.03 13.49 -14.01
N SER A 830 -0.86 13.27 -13.04
CA SER A 830 -0.57 13.53 -11.62
C SER A 830 0.38 12.52 -10.98
N SER A 831 0.38 11.27 -11.46
CA SER A 831 1.37 10.25 -11.04
C SER A 831 2.72 10.39 -11.76
N GLY A 832 2.74 10.90 -13.00
CA GLY A 832 3.96 11.14 -13.78
C GLY A 832 4.73 12.42 -13.42
N ALA A 833 4.05 13.49 -13.00
CA ALA A 833 4.66 14.81 -12.79
C ALA A 833 5.61 14.93 -11.58
N SER A 834 5.66 13.93 -10.69
CA SER A 834 6.49 13.97 -9.48
C SER A 834 7.52 12.83 -9.34
N GLY A 835 7.55 11.86 -10.28
CA GLY A 835 8.44 10.70 -10.20
C GLY A 835 8.22 9.78 -8.98
N GLU A 836 7.31 10.14 -8.06
CA GLU A 836 6.89 9.36 -6.90
C GLU A 836 5.61 8.56 -7.20
N THR A 837 5.59 7.27 -6.88
CA THR A 837 4.39 6.44 -7.01
C THR A 837 3.29 6.92 -6.05
N GLY A 838 2.01 6.75 -6.39
CA GLY A 838 0.89 7.07 -5.48
C GLY A 838 0.97 6.32 -4.14
N ILE A 839 1.63 5.15 -4.12
CA ILE A 839 1.97 4.40 -2.91
C ILE A 839 3.13 5.07 -2.15
N GLY A 840 4.17 5.56 -2.83
CA GLY A 840 5.26 6.34 -2.24
C GLY A 840 4.77 7.61 -1.54
N ARG A 841 3.85 8.35 -2.18
CA ARG A 841 3.18 9.51 -1.54
C ARG A 841 2.37 9.08 -0.33
N ALA A 842 1.56 8.02 -0.44
CA ALA A 842 0.79 7.51 0.70
C ALA A 842 1.64 7.04 1.88
N ILE A 843 2.76 6.35 1.61
CA ILE A 843 3.74 5.96 2.62
C ILE A 843 4.37 7.21 3.24
N SER A 844 4.73 8.22 2.44
CA SER A 844 5.26 9.49 2.96
C SER A 844 4.24 10.26 3.81
N THR A 845 2.94 10.18 3.48
CA THR A 845 1.86 10.78 4.26
C THR A 845 1.59 10.02 5.55
N ALA A 846 1.66 8.68 5.52
CA ALA A 846 1.39 7.81 6.66
C ALA A 846 2.55 7.71 7.67
N PHE A 847 3.80 7.70 7.18
CA PHE A 847 5.01 7.51 7.98
C PHE A 847 5.93 8.74 8.03
N GLY A 848 5.60 9.82 7.31
CA GLY A 848 6.47 10.98 7.14
C GLY A 848 7.64 10.70 6.19
N ASN A 849 8.63 11.60 6.17
CA ASN A 849 9.85 11.42 5.39
C ASN A 849 10.72 10.28 5.98
N LEU A 850 10.62 9.06 5.44
CA LEU A 850 11.42 7.91 5.88
C LEU A 850 12.94 8.15 5.78
N ASN A 851 13.40 8.98 4.85
CA ASN A 851 14.82 9.33 4.75
C ASN A 851 15.29 10.13 5.97
N LEU A 852 14.42 10.96 6.56
CA LEU A 852 14.72 11.65 7.81
C LEU A 852 14.91 10.65 8.95
N LEU A 853 14.01 9.67 9.05
CA LEU A 853 14.06 8.64 10.10
C LEU A 853 15.33 7.79 9.98
N VAL A 854 15.70 7.40 8.76
CA VAL A 854 16.96 6.73 8.43
C VAL A 854 18.18 7.60 8.81
N ALA A 855 18.19 8.86 8.41
CA ALA A 855 19.29 9.79 8.71
C ALA A 855 19.46 10.00 10.22
N VAL A 856 18.35 10.14 10.96
CA VAL A 856 18.36 10.27 12.42
C VAL A 856 18.94 9.02 13.08
N PHE A 857 18.57 7.81 12.65
CA PHE A 857 19.13 6.57 13.21
C PHE A 857 20.63 6.41 12.93
N VAL A 858 21.08 6.69 11.71
CA VAL A 858 22.51 6.64 11.38
C VAL A 858 23.30 7.69 12.18
N CYS A 859 22.75 8.90 12.33
CA CYS A 859 23.36 9.98 13.12
C CYS A 859 23.47 9.60 14.61
N LEU A 860 22.38 9.11 15.22
CA LEU A 860 22.39 8.70 16.62
C LEU A 860 23.34 7.50 16.86
N ALA A 861 23.38 6.52 15.95
CA ALA A 861 24.31 5.39 16.04
C ALA A 861 25.77 5.85 15.86
N GLY A 862 26.02 6.79 14.94
CA GLY A 862 27.31 7.43 14.76
C GLY A 862 27.77 8.14 16.03
N LEU A 863 26.91 9.00 16.61
CA LEU A 863 27.18 9.70 17.87
C LEU A 863 27.49 8.74 19.03
N MET A 864 26.70 7.68 19.16
CA MET A 864 26.90 6.62 20.16
C MET A 864 28.25 5.94 19.99
N THR A 865 28.61 5.63 18.76
CA THR A 865 29.88 4.98 18.45
C THR A 865 31.03 5.93 18.74
N VAL A 866 30.98 7.17 18.23
CA VAL A 866 31.98 8.22 18.49
C VAL A 866 32.20 8.42 19.98
N GLY A 867 31.14 8.54 20.78
CA GLY A 867 31.27 8.69 22.23
C GLY A 867 32.00 7.52 22.90
N SER A 868 31.66 6.29 22.52
CA SER A 868 32.26 5.07 23.06
C SER A 868 33.72 4.87 22.63
N THR A 869 34.02 5.06 21.35
CA THR A 869 35.38 4.94 20.83
C THR A 869 36.27 6.08 21.30
N THR A 870 35.75 7.32 21.43
CA THR A 870 36.51 8.45 21.99
C THR A 870 36.94 8.16 23.42
N ALA A 871 36.06 7.62 24.26
CA ALA A 871 36.41 7.23 25.63
C ALA A 871 37.56 6.20 25.66
N THR A 872 37.52 5.25 24.72
CA THR A 872 38.54 4.20 24.59
C THR A 872 39.89 4.76 24.08
N VAL A 873 39.86 5.60 23.05
CA VAL A 873 41.05 6.24 22.50
C VAL A 873 41.67 7.19 23.53
N ALA A 874 40.89 8.09 24.12
CA ALA A 874 41.33 9.00 25.17
C ALA A 874 42.01 8.26 26.33
N TYR A 875 41.52 7.06 26.68
CA TYR A 875 42.13 6.22 27.69
C TYR A 875 43.53 5.73 27.31
N THR A 876 43.74 5.20 26.10
CA THR A 876 45.10 4.77 25.70
C THR A 876 46.06 5.91 25.55
N VAL A 877 45.61 7.03 24.99
CA VAL A 877 46.43 8.23 24.87
C VAL A 877 46.80 8.73 26.27
N HIS A 878 45.88 8.66 27.24
CA HIS A 878 46.18 8.94 28.65
C HIS A 878 47.26 8.01 29.23
N SER A 879 47.19 6.71 28.94
CA SER A 879 48.19 5.73 29.42
C SER A 879 49.59 5.95 28.84
N ARG A 880 49.69 6.59 27.66
CA ARG A 880 50.95 6.93 26.98
C ARG A 880 51.30 8.42 27.04
N ARG A 881 50.69 9.19 27.96
CA ARG A 881 50.93 10.65 28.10
C ARG A 881 52.39 11.06 28.13
N ARG A 882 53.25 10.26 28.79
CA ARG A 882 54.69 10.52 28.86
C ARG A 882 55.34 10.51 27.48
N VAL A 883 54.94 9.59 26.59
CA VAL A 883 55.42 9.51 25.20
C VAL A 883 54.99 10.74 24.40
N PHE A 884 53.73 11.16 24.54
CA PHE A 884 53.23 12.39 23.93
C PHE A 884 53.96 13.64 24.45
N GLY A 885 54.26 13.68 25.76
CA GLY A 885 55.07 14.75 26.37
C GLY A 885 56.49 14.80 25.82
N VAL A 886 57.13 13.65 25.61
CA VAL A 886 58.48 13.55 25.00
C VAL A 886 58.47 14.01 23.55
N HIS A 887 57.52 13.58 22.72
CA HIS A 887 57.43 14.07 21.34
C HIS A 887 57.18 15.58 21.25
N ARG A 888 56.36 16.12 22.15
CA ARG A 888 56.12 17.57 22.18
C ARG A 888 57.32 18.35 22.71
N ALA A 889 58.06 17.79 23.66
CA ALA A 889 59.31 18.38 24.16
C ALA A 889 60.46 18.32 23.14
N THR A 890 60.42 17.36 22.20
CA THR A 890 61.38 17.21 21.10
C THR A 890 60.99 17.97 19.83
N GLY A 891 59.99 18.86 19.90
CA GLY A 891 59.63 19.78 18.82
C GLY A 891 58.52 19.33 17.87
N ALA A 892 57.84 18.21 18.13
CA ALA A 892 56.72 17.78 17.27
C ALA A 892 55.54 18.77 17.36
N SER A 893 55.11 19.27 16.21
CA SER A 893 53.94 20.15 16.13
C SER A 893 52.64 19.40 16.48
N PRO A 894 51.61 20.08 17.04
CA PRO A 894 50.32 19.45 17.37
C PRO A 894 49.66 18.75 16.17
N LEU A 895 49.84 19.30 14.97
CA LEU A 895 49.36 18.73 13.70
C LEU A 895 50.11 17.44 13.34
N SER A 896 51.42 17.37 13.58
CA SER A 896 52.20 16.16 13.33
C SER A 896 51.78 15.03 14.25
N LEU A 897 51.58 15.33 15.54
CA LEU A 897 51.05 14.37 16.52
C LEU A 897 49.64 13.89 16.15
N LEU A 898 48.76 14.80 15.73
CA LEU A 898 47.41 14.46 15.30
C LEU A 898 47.42 13.56 14.06
N ARG A 899 48.26 13.85 13.07
CA ARG A 899 48.41 13.04 11.84
C ARG A 899 48.86 11.63 12.17
N THR A 900 49.85 11.48 13.05
CA THR A 900 50.36 10.18 13.47
C THR A 900 49.29 9.36 14.20
N VAL A 901 48.55 9.98 15.12
CA VAL A 901 47.42 9.31 15.80
C VAL A 901 46.30 8.96 14.83
N LEU A 902 46.01 9.79 13.84
CA LEU A 902 45.01 9.52 12.82
C LEU A 902 45.38 8.31 11.95
N VAL A 903 46.64 8.17 11.55
CA VAL A 903 47.12 7.01 10.78
C VAL A 903 46.98 5.73 11.60
N ASP A 904 47.48 5.75 12.84
CA ASP A 904 47.34 4.62 13.75
C ASP A 904 45.85 4.26 14.00
N ALA A 905 45.00 5.27 14.20
CA ALA A 905 43.55 5.11 14.40
C ALA A 905 42.85 4.57 13.16
N ALA A 906 43.27 4.95 11.96
CA ALA A 906 42.74 4.44 10.70
C ALA A 906 43.10 2.95 10.51
N VAL A 907 44.34 2.54 10.83
CA VAL A 907 44.76 1.13 10.75
C VAL A 907 44.00 0.28 11.75
N VAL A 908 43.95 0.69 13.02
CA VAL A 908 43.21 -0.05 14.05
C VAL A 908 41.71 -0.03 13.75
N GLY A 909 41.19 1.10 13.28
CA GLY A 909 39.81 1.28 12.86
C GLY A 909 39.42 0.33 11.74
N ALA A 910 40.24 0.21 10.68
CA ALA A 910 39.95 -0.69 9.56
C ALA A 910 39.82 -2.15 10.02
N VAL A 911 40.78 -2.64 10.81
CA VAL A 911 40.74 -4.02 11.34
C VAL A 911 39.54 -4.20 12.28
N ALA A 912 39.31 -3.25 13.17
CA ALA A 912 38.17 -3.28 14.10
C ALA A 912 36.83 -3.30 13.35
N THR A 913 36.69 -2.48 12.31
CA THR A 913 35.46 -2.38 11.51
C THR A 913 35.21 -3.64 10.70
N VAL A 914 36.23 -4.30 10.16
CA VAL A 914 36.06 -5.60 9.47
C VAL A 914 35.56 -6.68 10.43
N VAL A 915 36.17 -6.79 11.61
CA VAL A 915 35.73 -7.75 12.64
C VAL A 915 34.32 -7.41 13.14
N ALA A 916 34.05 -6.12 13.36
CA ALA A 916 32.75 -5.61 13.76
C ALA A 916 31.65 -5.91 12.72
N LEU A 917 31.96 -5.75 11.44
CA LEU A 917 31.04 -6.05 10.34
C LEU A 917 30.75 -7.55 10.28
N ALA A 918 31.77 -8.41 10.38
CA ALA A 918 31.56 -9.86 10.43
C ALA A 918 30.67 -10.28 11.61
N LEU A 919 30.88 -9.68 12.78
CA LEU A 919 30.05 -9.93 13.96
C LEU A 919 28.61 -9.41 13.77
N ALA A 920 28.44 -8.22 13.20
CA ALA A 920 27.13 -7.66 12.89
C ALA A 920 26.36 -8.54 11.89
N LEU A 921 27.01 -9.00 10.83
CA LEU A 921 26.42 -9.91 9.84
C LEU A 921 26.05 -11.26 10.46
N GLY A 922 26.91 -11.82 11.31
CA GLY A 922 26.61 -13.06 12.04
C GLY A 922 25.39 -12.93 12.95
N VAL A 923 25.27 -11.81 13.68
CA VAL A 923 24.09 -11.51 14.51
C VAL A 923 22.85 -11.36 13.64
N LEU A 924 22.92 -10.63 12.53
CA LEU A 924 21.78 -10.46 11.63
C LEU A 924 21.34 -11.78 10.99
N ALA A 925 22.28 -12.63 10.59
CA ALA A 925 21.98 -13.96 10.07
C ALA A 925 21.26 -14.82 11.13
N LEU A 926 21.72 -14.77 12.38
CA LEU A 926 21.06 -15.48 13.49
C LEU A 926 19.64 -14.96 13.74
N LEU A 927 19.46 -13.63 13.78
CA LEU A 927 18.13 -13.02 13.95
C LEU A 927 17.20 -13.32 12.77
N ALA A 928 17.72 -13.30 11.53
CA ALA A 928 16.96 -13.64 10.33
C ALA A 928 16.51 -15.10 10.31
N ASN A 929 17.34 -16.03 10.80
CA ASN A 929 17.03 -17.46 10.87
C ASN A 929 15.97 -17.81 11.92
N HIS A 930 15.79 -16.96 12.93
CA HIS A 930 14.75 -17.12 13.95
C HIS A 930 13.49 -16.26 13.68
N ASP A 931 13.35 -15.71 12.47
CA ASP A 931 12.25 -14.84 12.05
C ASP A 931 12.03 -13.62 12.97
N LEU A 932 13.12 -13.15 13.60
CA LEU A 932 13.13 -11.98 14.48
C LEU A 932 13.31 -10.66 13.71
N LEU A 933 13.57 -10.73 12.39
CA LEU A 933 13.68 -9.58 11.49
C LEU A 933 12.46 -9.48 10.56
N VAL A 934 11.26 -9.59 11.14
CA VAL A 934 9.98 -9.43 10.43
C VAL A 934 9.27 -8.19 10.97
N LEU A 935 8.87 -7.27 10.10
CA LEU A 935 8.10 -6.07 10.43
C LEU A 935 6.82 -6.03 9.59
N TYR A 936 5.66 -5.94 10.23
CA TYR A 936 4.35 -5.98 9.55
C TYR A 936 4.16 -7.20 8.64
N GLY A 937 4.77 -8.33 9.00
CA GLY A 937 4.75 -9.56 8.19
C GLY A 937 5.74 -9.56 7.02
N ILE A 938 6.52 -8.50 6.84
CA ILE A 938 7.54 -8.37 5.80
C ILE A 938 8.89 -8.73 6.39
N ARG A 939 9.59 -9.66 5.76
CA ARG A 939 10.93 -10.04 6.17
C ARG A 939 11.95 -8.99 5.73
N ILE A 940 12.93 -8.73 6.59
CA ILE A 940 14.02 -7.79 6.32
C ILE A 940 15.31 -8.59 6.25
N PRO A 941 15.61 -9.19 5.08
CA PRO A 941 16.87 -9.90 4.91
C PRO A 941 18.04 -8.91 4.96
N PRO A 942 19.17 -9.27 5.60
CA PRO A 942 20.36 -8.43 5.62
C PRO A 942 20.91 -8.22 4.20
N VAL A 943 20.96 -6.97 3.75
CA VAL A 943 21.42 -6.61 2.41
C VAL A 943 22.95 -6.58 2.35
N LEU A 944 23.54 -7.55 1.65
CA LEU A 944 24.99 -7.67 1.41
C LEU A 944 25.42 -6.98 0.11
N ASN A 945 25.00 -5.73 -0.09
CA ASN A 945 25.42 -4.95 -1.26
C ASN A 945 26.87 -4.44 -1.06
N PRO A 946 27.78 -4.60 -2.04
CA PRO A 946 29.14 -4.06 -1.97
C PRO A 946 29.21 -2.58 -1.59
N ARG A 947 28.24 -1.77 -2.03
CA ARG A 947 28.16 -0.34 -1.69
C ARG A 947 27.83 -0.11 -0.21
N VAL A 948 26.96 -0.93 0.37
CA VAL A 948 26.60 -0.87 1.80
C VAL A 948 27.78 -1.33 2.65
N ILE A 949 28.47 -2.39 2.23
CA ILE A 949 29.68 -2.89 2.89
C ILE A 949 30.78 -1.83 2.86
N ALA A 950 31.07 -1.25 1.68
CA ALA A 950 32.05 -0.17 1.55
C ALA A 950 31.66 1.06 2.38
N GLY A 951 30.38 1.45 2.36
CA GLY A 951 29.86 2.55 3.17
C GLY A 951 29.99 2.30 4.67
N ALA A 952 29.73 1.08 5.16
CA ALA A 952 29.91 0.70 6.55
C ALA A 952 31.39 0.70 6.96
N VAL A 953 32.30 0.24 6.09
CA VAL A 953 33.75 0.27 6.33
C VAL A 953 34.26 1.71 6.37
N VAL A 954 33.95 2.53 5.36
CA VAL A 954 34.34 3.95 5.31
C VAL A 954 33.76 4.72 6.49
N GLY A 955 32.48 4.49 6.80
CA GLY A 955 31.80 5.10 7.94
C GLY A 955 32.42 4.70 9.28
N GLY A 956 32.72 3.41 9.48
CA GLY A 956 33.34 2.91 10.71
C GLY A 956 34.76 3.44 10.93
N VAL A 957 35.58 3.46 9.87
CA VAL A 957 36.92 4.07 9.91
C VAL A 957 36.82 5.58 10.16
N GLY A 958 35.89 6.26 9.49
CA GLY A 958 35.63 7.70 9.70
C GLY A 958 35.25 8.02 11.13
N VAL A 959 34.37 7.22 11.74
CA VAL A 959 33.99 7.33 13.16
C VAL A 959 35.19 7.12 14.08
N MET A 960 36.05 6.14 13.80
CA MET A 960 37.27 5.90 14.59
C MET A 960 38.25 7.08 14.49
N CYS A 961 38.46 7.62 13.30
CA CYS A 961 39.31 8.79 13.08
C CYS A 961 38.75 10.03 13.79
N LEU A 962 37.44 10.31 13.66
CA LEU A 962 36.79 11.41 14.36
C LEU A 962 36.92 11.28 15.88
N SER A 963 36.77 10.06 16.39
CA SER A 963 36.96 9.77 17.83
C SER A 963 38.38 10.04 18.30
N ALA A 964 39.37 9.71 17.46
CA ALA A 964 40.77 9.99 17.74
C ALA A 964 41.06 11.51 17.75
N VAL A 965 40.48 12.27 16.81
CA VAL A 965 40.58 13.74 16.77
C VAL A 965 40.04 14.34 18.06
N LEU A 966 38.82 13.95 18.48
CA LEU A 966 38.20 14.45 19.71
C LEU A 966 39.02 14.11 20.96
N ALA A 967 39.57 12.89 21.03
CA ALA A 967 40.41 12.46 22.14
C ALA A 967 41.74 13.25 22.21
N VAL A 968 42.37 13.53 21.05
CA VAL A 968 43.64 14.25 20.95
C VAL A 968 43.47 15.76 21.17
N ALA A 969 42.38 16.35 20.66
CA ALA A 969 42.08 17.77 20.81
C ALA A 969 42.03 18.20 22.29
N ALA A 970 41.50 17.33 23.15
CA ALA A 970 41.46 17.55 24.60
C ALA A 970 42.85 17.51 25.29
N LEU A 971 43.88 16.99 24.63
CA LEU A 971 45.25 16.88 25.14
C LEU A 971 46.18 17.94 24.57
N THR A 972 45.96 18.35 23.32
CA THR A 972 46.76 19.40 22.67
C THR A 972 46.58 20.78 23.33
N THR A 973 45.48 21.00 24.03
CA THR A 973 45.19 22.21 24.82
C THR A 973 45.93 22.26 26.16
N ALA A 974 46.47 21.15 26.66
CA ALA A 974 47.21 21.11 27.93
C ALA A 974 48.67 21.55 27.74
N GLN A 975 49.28 22.27 28.68
CA GLN A 975 50.70 22.67 28.60
C GLN A 975 51.66 21.45 28.69
N PRO A 976 52.80 21.43 27.97
CA PRO A 976 53.75 20.31 27.95
C PRO A 976 54.25 19.91 29.35
N GLY A 977 54.50 20.90 30.22
CA GLY A 977 54.95 20.66 31.59
C GLY A 977 53.95 19.83 32.41
N ALA A 978 52.65 20.08 32.24
CA ALA A 978 51.59 19.33 32.94
C ALA A 978 51.44 17.88 32.46
N LEU A 979 51.95 17.54 31.27
CA LEU A 979 51.97 16.17 30.73
C LEU A 979 53.16 15.36 31.26
N LEU A 980 54.25 16.04 31.66
CA LEU A 980 55.47 15.43 32.18
C LEU A 980 55.52 15.39 33.72
N SER A 981 54.89 16.36 34.42
CA SER A 981 55.04 16.58 35.87
C SER A 981 54.05 15.84 36.78
N ALA A 982 53.24 14.91 36.27
CA ALA A 982 52.35 14.09 37.10
C ALA A 982 53.12 13.00 37.88
N VAL A 983 54.01 13.43 38.78
CA VAL A 983 54.50 12.63 39.90
C VAL A 983 53.29 12.34 40.81
N PRO A 984 53.05 11.10 41.27
CA PRO A 984 52.00 10.83 42.24
C PRO A 984 52.22 11.72 43.48
N ARG A 985 51.21 12.51 43.85
CA ARG A 985 51.22 13.49 44.97
C ARG A 985 51.41 12.88 46.38
N HIS A 986 52.13 11.77 46.55
CA HIS A 986 52.30 11.09 47.84
C HIS A 986 53.77 10.97 48.27
N ALA A 987 54.63 11.87 47.79
CA ALA A 987 55.99 12.06 48.31
C ALA A 987 56.21 13.51 48.75
N ARG A 988 55.23 14.08 49.46
CA ARG A 988 55.55 15.14 50.43
C ARG A 988 55.58 14.44 51.78
N ASP A 989 56.77 14.37 52.34
CA ASP A 989 57.00 14.01 53.72
C ASP A 989 56.13 14.91 54.63
N PRO A 990 55.52 14.38 55.70
CA PRO A 990 54.93 15.20 56.74
C PRO A 990 55.99 15.86 57.65
N ASP A 991 57.26 15.47 57.54
CA ASP A 991 58.34 15.94 58.41
C ASP A 991 59.23 17.00 57.74
N SER A 992 58.65 18.19 57.56
CA SER A 992 59.44 19.42 57.57
C SER A 992 58.53 20.56 58.06
N GLY A 993 58.35 20.61 59.37
CA GLY A 993 57.93 21.85 60.04
C GLY A 993 59.04 22.89 59.97
N GLY A 994 58.66 24.16 60.08
CA GLY A 994 59.59 25.28 60.19
C GLY A 994 58.90 26.60 59.87
N ASP A 995 58.61 27.32 60.95
CA ASP A 995 58.19 28.72 61.08
C ASP A 995 58.66 29.68 59.97
N ALA A 996 57.80 30.66 59.64
CA ALA A 996 58.13 32.09 59.73
C ALA A 996 56.92 32.95 59.28
N ASP A 997 56.65 33.97 60.08
CA ASP A 997 55.72 35.08 59.90
C ASP A 997 55.90 35.85 58.57
N ASP A 998 54.78 36.18 57.92
CA ASP A 998 54.30 37.55 57.60
C ASP A 998 53.01 37.48 56.74
#